data_AF-A0A1C6NA87-F1
#
_entry.id   AF-A0A1C6NA87-F1
#
_cell.length_a   1.000
_cell.length_b   1.000
_cell.length_c   1.000
_cell.angle_alpha   90.00
_cell.angle_beta   90.00
_cell.angle_gamma   90.00
#
_symmetry.space_group_name_H-M   'P 1'
#
loop_
_entity.id
_entity.type
_entity.pdbx_description
1 polymer ?
#
loop_
_entity_poly.entity_id
_entity_poly.type
_entity_poly.pdbx_seq_one_letter_code
_entity_poly.pdbx_strand_id
1 'polypeptide(L)'
;MPPTDFEHLRAAMVDEQIAGRGVRTAAVLDAMRAVPREDFLPESLREFAYEDAALKIDAHSSLPRPYLLAIMADALALDTRARVLEIGTGAGYATAVLARLASRVHSVEPDGAAAAKAAALLRSLHCPHVHIVHGDANRGLPEHGPYDAILVHPDGADIVGALKPQLAVGGRMAVSVGKDPAVRELVRVTRTGPAEYAIEDIADIRVAPLDVDAGRSMPRGDRRGTPEATLAQRIAHACERFESIDDADLESLLARIGDARVVLLGEATHGTSEFYRMRERISRALIERKHFRFVAIEGDWPDTARIDRYVRHGRHRPSKWTAFARFPVWMWRNQEVRAFVEWLRGHNAGLAERDRVAFHGLDLYSLYNSIHAVVGYLEDVDPATASIARRRYGCLTPWQSDPASYGHAALNAKYQSCEHEVVAILGELLRNQQHYAERDGDRFLDAVQNAHLVANAERYYRIMYYGSRASWNLRDSHMFETLKMLLAHHGPDSKAIVWAHNSHVGDARATEMSHRGEHNIGQLCRAEFGRNACLVGFGTHGGTVAAATAWDGPMEVKTVRPSLAGSYEKLFHDTTIANFILPLRSPVPDEVLEGLSTERLERAIGVLYRPATELQSHYFQALLPRQFDEYIWFDQTRAVTPLPTETIEGLPETYPFGL
;
A
#
# COMPACT_ATOMS: atom_id res chain seq x y z
N MET A 1 7.98 29.22 30.58
CA MET A 1 8.00 27.79 30.19
C MET A 1 9.32 27.21 30.68
N PRO A 2 9.37 25.96 31.13
CA PRO A 2 10.65 25.28 31.38
C PRO A 2 11.49 25.29 30.08
N PRO A 3 12.83 25.34 30.17
CA PRO A 3 13.69 25.27 28.99
C PRO A 3 13.48 23.95 28.25
N THR A 4 13.40 24.01 26.93
CA THR A 4 13.21 22.82 26.07
C THR A 4 14.42 21.89 26.20
N ASP A 5 14.18 20.63 26.56
CA ASP A 5 15.23 19.60 26.65
C ASP A 5 15.50 19.00 25.27
N PHE A 6 16.38 19.67 24.51
CA PHE A 6 16.72 19.24 23.15
C PHE A 6 17.51 17.92 23.10
N GLU A 7 18.24 17.56 24.15
CA GLU A 7 18.97 16.30 24.21
C GLU A 7 17.99 15.13 24.28
N HIS A 8 16.97 15.24 25.14
CA HIS A 8 15.90 14.26 25.23
C HIS A 8 15.10 14.15 23.92
N LEU A 9 14.67 15.29 23.34
CA LEU A 9 13.92 15.31 22.08
C LEU A 9 14.70 14.69 20.92
N ARG A 10 16.01 14.91 20.87
CA ARG A 10 16.90 14.31 19.87
C ARG A 10 16.98 12.79 20.03
N ALA A 11 17.17 12.30 21.25
CA ALA A 11 17.23 10.87 21.53
C ALA A 11 15.91 10.19 21.14
N ALA A 12 14.77 10.78 21.52
CA ALA A 12 13.44 10.29 21.15
C ALA A 12 13.22 10.26 19.64
N MET A 13 13.61 11.33 18.91
CA MET A 13 13.54 11.36 17.45
C MET A 13 14.36 10.24 16.80
N VAL A 14 15.57 9.96 17.32
CA VAL A 14 16.38 8.85 16.79
C VAL A 14 15.78 7.49 17.10
N ASP A 15 15.30 7.27 18.32
CA ASP A 15 14.81 5.96 18.75
C ASP A 15 13.44 5.62 18.14
N GLU A 16 12.51 6.58 18.15
CA GLU A 16 11.12 6.37 17.73
C GLU A 16 10.91 6.61 16.23
N GLN A 17 11.47 7.70 15.69
CA GLN A 17 11.18 8.15 14.32
C GLN A 17 12.19 7.63 13.31
N ILE A 18 13.42 7.28 13.73
CA ILE A 18 14.47 6.77 12.82
C ILE A 18 14.66 5.26 12.98
N ALA A 19 15.10 4.80 14.15
CA ALA A 19 15.34 3.38 14.40
C ALA A 19 14.04 2.55 14.35
N GLY A 20 12.96 3.07 14.95
CA GLY A 20 11.62 2.48 14.88
C GLY A 20 11.07 2.31 13.45
N ARG A 21 11.62 3.02 12.46
CA ARG A 21 11.24 2.98 11.04
C ARG A 21 12.25 2.27 10.14
N GLY A 22 13.17 1.49 10.73
CA GLY A 22 13.98 0.51 10.01
C GLY A 22 15.43 0.88 9.75
N VAL A 23 15.90 2.07 10.13
CA VAL A 23 17.33 2.43 10.05
C VAL A 23 18.09 1.71 11.16
N ARG A 24 19.11 0.92 10.80
CA ARG A 24 19.80 0.02 11.74
C ARG A 24 21.29 0.30 11.90
N THR A 25 21.91 1.09 11.02
CA THR A 25 23.36 1.34 11.10
C THR A 25 23.70 2.18 12.33
N ALA A 26 24.43 1.58 13.28
CA ALA A 26 24.81 2.23 14.54
C ALA A 26 25.52 3.58 14.32
N ALA A 27 26.46 3.64 13.38
CA ALA A 27 27.17 4.89 13.05
C ALA A 27 26.22 6.01 12.58
N VAL A 28 25.18 5.68 11.80
CA VAL A 28 24.18 6.65 11.34
C VAL A 28 23.33 7.14 12.52
N LEU A 29 22.83 6.22 13.36
CA LEU A 29 22.05 6.58 14.54
C LEU A 29 22.86 7.47 15.49
N ASP A 30 24.13 7.14 15.72
CA ASP A 30 25.03 7.92 16.57
C ASP A 30 25.34 9.30 15.97
N ALA A 31 25.52 9.40 14.65
CA ALA A 31 25.67 10.69 13.98
C ALA A 31 24.41 11.56 14.15
N MET A 32 23.22 10.98 13.99
CA MET A 32 21.95 11.69 14.19
C MET A 32 21.75 12.15 15.65
N ARG A 33 22.19 11.35 16.65
CA ARG A 33 22.18 11.75 18.07
C ARG A 33 23.20 12.83 18.40
N ALA A 34 24.30 12.89 17.67
CA ALA A 34 25.39 13.77 18.05
C ALA A 34 25.33 15.16 17.40
N VAL A 35 24.61 15.32 16.28
CA VAL A 35 24.47 16.62 15.61
C VAL A 35 23.24 17.38 16.15
N PRO A 36 23.43 18.55 16.80
CA PRO A 36 22.34 19.39 17.32
C PRO A 36 21.56 20.05 16.19
N ARG A 37 20.43 19.46 15.81
CA ARG A 37 19.60 19.93 14.70
C ARG A 37 19.03 21.34 14.93
N GLU A 38 18.78 21.70 16.19
CA GLU A 38 18.35 23.01 16.68
C GLU A 38 19.35 24.14 16.42
N ASP A 39 20.64 23.83 16.27
CA ASP A 39 21.67 24.82 15.96
C ASP A 39 21.64 25.28 14.50
N PHE A 40 20.93 24.53 13.64
CA PHE A 40 20.73 24.84 12.22
C PHE A 40 19.43 25.60 11.96
N LEU A 41 18.70 25.98 13.01
CA LEU A 41 17.42 26.67 12.93
C LEU A 41 17.48 28.06 13.60
N PRO A 42 16.72 29.05 13.09
CA PRO A 42 16.48 30.28 13.81
C PRO A 42 15.70 29.99 15.10
N GLU A 43 15.82 30.87 16.09
CA GLU A 43 15.22 30.71 17.42
C GLU A 43 13.71 30.36 17.36
N SER A 44 12.98 30.99 16.43
CA SER A 44 11.54 30.78 16.23
C SER A 44 11.14 29.38 15.73
N LEU A 45 12.09 28.59 15.21
CA LEU A 45 11.82 27.26 14.68
C LEU A 45 12.44 26.14 15.52
N ARG A 46 13.22 26.47 16.56
CA ARG A 46 13.94 25.46 17.35
C ARG A 46 13.03 24.47 18.06
N GLU A 47 11.83 24.88 18.48
CA GLU A 47 10.85 23.98 19.10
C GLU A 47 10.43 22.82 18.17
N PHE A 48 10.51 23.00 16.85
CA PHE A 48 10.18 22.00 15.84
C PHE A 48 11.40 21.19 15.37
N ALA A 49 12.58 21.40 15.95
CA ALA A 49 13.83 20.82 15.46
C ALA A 49 13.77 19.29 15.31
N TYR A 50 12.97 18.62 16.13
CA TYR A 50 12.91 17.16 16.23
C TYR A 50 11.61 16.54 15.71
N GLU A 51 10.79 17.33 15.00
CA GLU A 51 9.70 16.82 14.20
C GLU A 51 10.25 16.17 12.92
N ASP A 52 9.67 15.06 12.46
CA ASP A 52 10.02 14.43 11.17
C ASP A 52 9.44 15.20 9.98
N ALA A 53 9.78 16.49 9.89
CA ALA A 53 9.31 17.44 8.91
C ALA A 53 10.49 18.16 8.24
N ALA A 54 10.31 18.51 6.96
CA ALA A 54 11.19 19.46 6.30
C ALA A 54 10.78 20.86 6.75
N LEU A 55 11.73 21.64 7.26
CA LEU A 55 11.46 22.96 7.82
C LEU A 55 12.00 24.03 6.87
N LYS A 56 11.14 24.93 6.40
CA LYS A 56 11.57 26.09 5.63
C LYS A 56 12.17 27.13 6.56
N ILE A 57 13.45 27.46 6.38
CA ILE A 57 14.16 28.43 7.23
C ILE A 57 14.00 29.84 6.69
N ASP A 58 14.25 30.02 5.39
CA ASP A 58 14.06 31.28 4.69
C ASP A 58 13.73 31.02 3.20
N ALA A 59 13.78 32.07 2.37
CA ALA A 59 13.49 31.95 0.94
C ALA A 59 14.52 31.09 0.17
N HIS A 60 15.69 30.83 0.76
CA HIS A 60 16.84 30.23 0.11
C HIS A 60 17.27 28.90 0.74
N SER A 61 16.74 28.54 1.91
CA SER A 61 17.21 27.37 2.66
C SER A 61 16.08 26.62 3.37
N SER A 62 16.19 25.30 3.36
CA SER A 62 15.35 24.37 4.09
C SER A 62 16.22 23.41 4.91
N LEU A 63 15.64 22.89 5.98
CA LEU A 63 16.21 21.81 6.77
C LEU A 63 15.54 20.49 6.36
N PRO A 64 16.30 19.48 5.89
CA PRO A 64 15.71 18.23 5.37
C PRO A 64 15.05 17.42 6.49
N ARG A 65 14.08 16.56 6.16
CA ARG A 65 13.47 15.64 7.15
C ARG A 65 14.54 14.74 7.82
N PRO A 66 14.58 14.61 9.16
CA PRO A 66 15.52 13.74 9.86
C PRO A 66 15.49 12.29 9.38
N TYR A 67 14.30 11.69 9.24
CA TYR A 67 14.19 10.30 8.78
C TYR A 67 14.74 10.12 7.36
N LEU A 68 14.41 11.06 6.46
CA LEU A 68 14.89 11.02 5.08
C LEU A 68 16.42 11.08 5.01
N LEU A 69 17.04 11.99 5.77
CA LEU A 69 18.49 12.06 5.84
C LEU A 69 19.10 10.75 6.38
N ALA A 70 18.50 10.19 7.43
CA ALA A 70 19.00 8.96 8.04
C ALA A 70 18.93 7.77 7.08
N ILE A 71 17.81 7.56 6.37
CA ILE A 71 17.68 6.46 5.40
C ILE A 71 18.61 6.67 4.19
N MET A 72 18.83 7.90 3.74
CA MET A 72 19.81 8.21 2.69
C MET A 72 21.23 7.89 3.14
N ALA A 73 21.62 8.29 4.36
CA ALA A 73 22.93 7.99 4.92
C ALA A 73 23.16 6.49 5.15
N ASP A 74 22.11 5.78 5.61
CA ASP A 74 22.12 4.32 5.77
C ASP A 74 22.29 3.61 4.42
N ALA A 75 21.58 4.06 3.37
CA ALA A 75 21.68 3.51 2.02
C ALA A 75 23.09 3.66 1.41
N LEU A 76 23.81 4.73 1.74
CA LEU A 76 25.20 4.93 1.28
C LEU A 76 26.17 3.92 1.90
N ALA A 77 25.84 3.33 3.06
CA ALA A 77 26.68 2.39 3.80
C ALA A 77 28.14 2.86 3.88
N LEU A 78 28.29 4.09 4.39
CA LEU A 78 29.55 4.81 4.52
C LEU A 78 30.49 4.14 5.53
N ASP A 79 31.79 4.30 5.30
CA ASP A 79 32.82 4.06 6.30
C ASP A 79 33.60 5.36 6.60
N THR A 80 34.37 5.35 7.69
CA THR A 80 35.10 6.54 8.16
C THR A 80 36.23 7.01 7.24
N ARG A 81 36.54 6.28 6.15
CA ARG A 81 37.52 6.65 5.13
C ARG A 81 36.86 7.26 3.90
N ALA A 82 35.55 7.08 3.73
CA ALA A 82 34.82 7.53 2.55
C ALA A 82 35.00 9.02 2.25
N ARG A 83 35.11 9.35 0.96
CA ARG A 83 34.97 10.70 0.41
C ARG A 83 33.56 10.87 -0.13
N VAL A 84 32.83 11.83 0.43
CA VAL A 84 31.43 12.09 0.09
C VAL A 84 31.30 13.38 -0.70
N LEU A 85 30.46 13.35 -1.74
CA LEU A 85 29.90 14.53 -2.40
C LEU A 85 28.46 14.72 -1.93
N GLU A 86 28.10 15.91 -1.49
CA GLU A 86 26.73 16.33 -1.23
C GLU A 86 26.32 17.38 -2.28
N ILE A 87 25.11 17.25 -2.80
CA ILE A 87 24.51 18.25 -3.70
C ILE A 87 23.31 18.90 -3.00
N GLY A 88 23.38 20.22 -2.80
CA GLY A 88 22.42 21.03 -2.06
C GLY A 88 22.79 21.10 -0.57
N THR A 89 23.68 22.01 -0.19
CA THR A 89 24.11 22.18 1.21
C THR A 89 22.96 22.66 2.10
N GLY A 90 22.12 23.56 1.58
CA GLY A 90 21.04 24.19 2.33
C GLY A 90 21.54 24.83 3.63
N ALA A 91 20.93 24.47 4.76
CA ALA A 91 21.35 24.94 6.09
C ALA A 91 22.64 24.30 6.61
N GLY A 92 23.12 23.19 6.01
CA GLY A 92 24.34 22.48 6.42
C GLY A 92 24.16 21.35 7.45
N TYR A 93 22.94 21.04 7.89
CA TYR A 93 22.68 19.97 8.86
C TYR A 93 23.07 18.58 8.31
N ALA A 94 22.66 18.28 7.08
CA ALA A 94 23.02 17.04 6.42
C ALA A 94 24.55 16.92 6.24
N THR A 95 25.20 18.02 5.86
CA THR A 95 26.66 18.11 5.79
C THR A 95 27.33 17.79 7.12
N ALA A 96 26.80 18.29 8.25
CA ALA A 96 27.33 18.02 9.58
C ALA A 96 27.17 16.54 9.97
N VAL A 97 26.04 15.92 9.64
CA VAL A 97 25.81 14.48 9.85
C VAL A 97 26.78 13.65 9.00
N LEU A 98 26.92 13.96 7.71
CA LEU A 98 27.88 13.29 6.82
C LEU A 98 29.33 13.46 7.28
N ALA A 99 29.70 14.61 7.86
CA ALA A 99 31.03 14.87 8.39
C ALA A 99 31.40 13.95 9.57
N ARG A 100 30.42 13.35 10.24
CA ARG A 100 30.67 12.34 11.29
C ARG A 100 30.81 10.92 10.74
N LEU A 101 30.35 10.69 9.50
CA LEU A 101 30.31 9.38 8.86
C LEU A 101 31.47 9.17 7.87
N ALA A 102 32.13 10.24 7.44
CA ALA A 102 33.10 10.23 6.34
C ALA A 102 34.41 10.96 6.70
N SER A 103 35.50 10.66 5.98
CA SER A 103 36.79 11.32 6.18
C SER A 103 36.84 12.72 5.57
N ARG A 104 36.04 12.96 4.53
CA ARG A 104 35.98 14.22 3.79
C ARG A 104 34.62 14.39 3.12
N VAL A 105 34.03 15.57 3.28
CA VAL A 105 32.75 15.94 2.66
C VAL A 105 32.96 17.17 1.78
N HIS A 106 32.69 17.04 0.48
CA HIS A 106 32.53 18.18 -0.41
C HIS A 106 31.04 18.41 -0.59
N SER A 107 30.56 19.65 -0.40
CA SER A 107 29.15 19.99 -0.56
C SER A 107 29.00 21.13 -1.55
N VAL A 108 28.19 20.94 -2.60
CA VAL A 108 27.95 21.92 -3.65
C VAL A 108 26.60 22.59 -3.43
N GLU A 109 26.60 23.92 -3.32
CA GLU A 109 25.41 24.73 -3.12
C GLU A 109 25.25 25.75 -4.26
N PRO A 110 24.12 25.75 -4.99
CA PRO A 110 23.85 26.74 -6.04
C PRO A 110 23.58 28.16 -5.52
N ASP A 111 23.07 28.34 -4.29
CA ASP A 111 22.85 29.68 -3.71
C ASP A 111 24.07 30.15 -2.89
N GLY A 112 24.76 31.17 -3.39
CA GLY A 112 25.98 31.68 -2.75
C GLY A 112 25.76 32.22 -1.33
N ALA A 113 24.57 32.72 -0.98
CA ALA A 113 24.27 33.20 0.36
C ALA A 113 24.05 32.03 1.33
N ALA A 114 23.33 30.99 0.90
CA ALA A 114 23.17 29.73 1.65
C ALA A 114 24.54 29.07 1.88
N ALA A 115 25.37 28.99 0.85
CA ALA A 115 26.73 28.42 0.92
C ALA A 115 27.59 29.14 1.97
N ALA A 116 27.58 30.48 1.97
CA ALA A 116 28.34 31.28 2.93
C ALA A 116 27.85 31.11 4.37
N LYS A 117 26.52 31.07 4.58
CA LYS A 117 25.89 30.83 5.90
C LYS A 117 26.26 29.45 6.43
N ALA A 118 26.06 28.40 5.64
CA ALA A 118 26.40 27.03 6.03
C ALA A 118 27.89 26.88 6.35
N ALA A 119 28.78 27.49 5.54
CA ALA A 119 30.22 27.45 5.78
C ALA A 119 30.65 28.19 7.06
N ALA A 120 29.95 29.26 7.46
CA ALA A 120 30.20 29.92 8.75
C ALA A 120 29.75 29.03 9.92
N LEU A 121 28.54 28.45 9.84
CA LEU A 121 27.99 27.59 10.88
C LEU A 121 28.82 26.31 11.10
N LEU A 122 29.16 25.59 10.02
CA LEU A 122 29.97 24.38 10.09
C LEU A 122 31.40 24.62 10.60
N ARG A 123 31.94 25.83 10.39
CA ARG A 123 33.20 26.25 11.03
C ARG A 123 33.04 26.43 12.54
N SER A 124 31.95 27.03 13.00
CA SER A 124 31.68 27.15 14.45
C SER A 124 31.41 25.80 15.13
N LEU A 125 30.89 24.82 14.39
CA LEU A 125 30.69 23.45 14.86
C LEU A 125 31.95 22.58 14.76
N HIS A 126 33.10 23.16 14.41
CA HIS A 126 34.38 22.47 14.28
C HIS A 126 34.32 21.25 13.34
N CYS A 127 33.77 21.42 12.13
CA CYS A 127 33.81 20.41 11.06
C CYS A 127 34.96 20.70 10.06
N PRO A 128 36.24 20.43 10.38
CA PRO A 128 37.40 20.87 9.58
C PRO A 128 37.56 20.13 8.24
N HIS A 129 36.87 19.00 8.05
CA HIS A 129 36.98 18.15 6.86
C HIS A 129 35.83 18.37 5.87
N VAL A 130 35.06 19.44 6.05
CA VAL A 130 33.98 19.88 5.16
C VAL A 130 34.46 21.01 4.26
N HIS A 131 34.21 20.86 2.96
CA HIS A 131 34.49 21.87 1.95
C HIS A 131 33.20 22.24 1.22
N ILE A 132 32.64 23.41 1.53
CA ILE A 132 31.47 23.95 0.82
C ILE A 132 31.94 24.73 -0.42
N VAL A 133 31.33 24.43 -1.55
CA VAL A 133 31.60 25.05 -2.83
C VAL A 133 30.31 25.68 -3.34
N HIS A 134 30.34 27.00 -3.59
CA HIS A 134 29.28 27.64 -4.36
C HIS A 134 29.47 27.27 -5.84
N GLY A 135 28.52 26.53 -6.41
CA GLY A 135 28.68 25.96 -7.74
C GLY A 135 27.41 25.34 -8.31
N ASP A 136 27.47 24.97 -9.58
CA ASP A 136 26.34 24.38 -10.30
C ASP A 136 26.13 22.92 -9.86
N ALA A 137 25.06 22.69 -9.11
CA ALA A 137 24.62 21.38 -8.63
C ALA A 137 24.51 20.34 -9.77
N ASN A 138 24.18 20.75 -11.00
CA ASN A 138 24.02 19.84 -12.14
C ASN A 138 25.35 19.27 -12.64
N ARG A 139 26.47 19.90 -12.29
CA ARG A 139 27.82 19.48 -12.71
C ARG A 139 28.52 18.65 -11.64
N GLY A 140 28.01 18.60 -10.42
CA GLY A 140 28.73 18.03 -9.28
C GLY A 140 30.08 18.71 -9.07
N LEU A 141 31.11 17.95 -8.76
CA LEU A 141 32.46 18.47 -8.48
C LEU A 141 33.55 17.50 -8.97
N PRO A 142 33.70 17.32 -10.30
CA PRO A 142 34.55 16.28 -10.89
C PRO A 142 36.04 16.42 -10.53
N GLU A 143 36.54 17.63 -10.30
CA GLU A 143 37.93 17.91 -9.95
C GLU A 143 38.38 17.31 -8.61
N HIS A 144 37.42 16.95 -7.73
CA HIS A 144 37.66 16.39 -6.42
C HIS A 144 37.23 14.91 -6.31
N GLY A 145 36.72 14.34 -7.39
CA GLY A 145 36.38 12.92 -7.50
C GLY A 145 37.60 12.01 -7.75
N PRO A 146 37.38 10.69 -7.91
CA PRO A 146 36.11 10.00 -7.73
C PRO A 146 35.66 9.96 -6.25
N TYR A 147 34.36 9.80 -6.04
CA TYR A 147 33.72 9.78 -4.73
C TYR A 147 33.27 8.38 -4.34
N ASP A 148 33.49 7.99 -3.08
CA ASP A 148 32.99 6.73 -2.53
C ASP A 148 31.46 6.79 -2.35
N ALA A 149 30.94 7.99 -2.10
CA ALA A 149 29.52 8.21 -2.02
C ALA A 149 29.07 9.59 -2.50
N ILE A 150 27.84 9.66 -3.03
CA ILE A 150 27.20 10.91 -3.43
C ILE A 150 25.80 10.97 -2.80
N LEU A 151 25.49 12.03 -2.04
CA LEU A 151 24.16 12.31 -1.53
C LEU A 151 23.56 13.47 -2.32
N VAL A 152 22.40 13.25 -2.93
CA VAL A 152 21.68 14.28 -3.67
C VAL A 152 20.38 14.60 -2.94
N HIS A 153 20.25 15.82 -2.44
CA HIS A 153 19.02 16.23 -1.78
C HIS A 153 17.85 16.32 -2.76
N PRO A 154 16.60 16.13 -2.28
CA PRO A 154 15.45 16.00 -3.15
C PRO A 154 15.08 17.21 -4.01
N ASP A 155 15.69 18.37 -3.76
CA ASP A 155 15.51 19.57 -4.57
C ASP A 155 16.42 19.58 -5.83
N GLY A 156 17.27 18.56 -5.99
CA GLY A 156 18.07 18.33 -7.19
C GLY A 156 17.22 17.89 -8.38
N ALA A 157 17.33 18.60 -9.51
CA ALA A 157 16.78 18.18 -10.80
C ALA A 157 17.41 16.83 -11.26
N ASP A 158 17.06 16.34 -12.45
CA ASP A 158 17.52 15.05 -13.02
C ASP A 158 19.04 15.02 -13.32
N ILE A 159 19.86 15.05 -12.25
CA ILE A 159 21.32 15.22 -12.26
C ILE A 159 22.06 13.89 -12.15
N VAL A 160 21.33 12.78 -12.02
CA VAL A 160 21.85 11.42 -11.88
C VAL A 160 22.85 11.07 -12.98
N GLY A 161 22.55 11.48 -14.23
CA GLY A 161 23.42 11.22 -15.37
C GLY A 161 24.80 11.88 -15.28
N ALA A 162 24.86 13.12 -14.78
CA ALA A 162 26.11 13.89 -14.67
C ALA A 162 26.97 13.48 -13.46
N LEU A 163 26.34 12.93 -12.41
CA LEU A 163 27.01 12.52 -11.18
C LEU A 163 27.51 11.07 -11.23
N LYS A 164 26.86 10.18 -11.98
CA LYS A 164 27.26 8.78 -12.18
C LYS A 164 28.75 8.59 -12.52
N PRO A 165 29.37 9.36 -13.44
CA PRO A 165 30.79 9.22 -13.75
C PRO A 165 31.73 9.60 -12.60
N GLN A 166 31.26 10.39 -11.64
CA GLN A 166 32.04 10.89 -10.50
C GLN A 166 32.10 9.89 -9.34
N LEU A 167 31.29 8.82 -9.34
CA LEU A 167 31.39 7.72 -8.39
C LEU A 167 32.63 6.87 -8.62
N ALA A 168 33.33 6.46 -7.57
CA ALA A 168 34.32 5.38 -7.66
C ALA A 168 33.63 4.06 -8.02
N VAL A 169 34.36 3.10 -8.61
CA VAL A 169 33.84 1.72 -8.77
C VAL A 169 33.65 1.14 -7.36
N GLY A 170 32.47 0.60 -7.10
CA GLY A 170 31.99 0.19 -5.77
C GLY A 170 31.30 1.32 -4.97
N GLY A 171 31.40 2.56 -5.44
CA GLY A 171 30.77 3.72 -4.80
C GLY A 171 29.26 3.76 -4.99
N ARG A 172 28.58 4.44 -4.06
CA ARG A 172 27.10 4.46 -3.98
C ARG A 172 26.56 5.89 -3.99
N MET A 173 25.46 6.11 -4.69
CA MET A 173 24.76 7.40 -4.69
C MET A 173 23.34 7.20 -4.17
N ALA A 174 22.94 8.03 -3.20
CA ALA A 174 21.57 8.11 -2.70
C ALA A 174 20.93 9.37 -3.28
N VAL A 175 19.85 9.20 -4.05
CA VAL A 175 19.18 10.29 -4.78
C VAL A 175 17.70 10.01 -4.84
N SER A 176 16.88 11.06 -4.77
CA SER A 176 15.46 10.92 -5.05
C SER A 176 15.18 11.16 -6.54
N VAL A 177 14.58 10.19 -7.22
CA VAL A 177 14.18 10.29 -8.63
C VAL A 177 12.66 10.39 -8.73
N GLY A 178 12.17 11.12 -9.73
CA GLY A 178 10.74 11.35 -9.90
C GLY A 178 10.45 12.65 -10.63
N LYS A 179 9.45 12.63 -11.52
CA LYS A 179 9.02 13.80 -12.31
C LYS A 179 8.19 14.79 -11.48
N ASP A 180 7.61 14.33 -10.37
CA ASP A 180 6.75 15.10 -9.49
C ASP A 180 7.55 15.60 -8.26
N PRO A 181 7.53 16.90 -7.93
CA PRO A 181 8.15 17.42 -6.70
C PRO A 181 7.50 16.93 -5.39
N ALA A 182 6.25 16.47 -5.41
CA ALA A 182 5.51 16.10 -4.21
C ALA A 182 5.80 14.66 -3.73
N VAL A 183 6.00 13.73 -4.67
CA VAL A 183 6.28 12.31 -4.42
C VAL A 183 7.48 11.87 -5.27
N ARG A 184 8.54 11.41 -4.61
CA ARG A 184 9.78 10.95 -5.25
C ARG A 184 10.16 9.58 -4.72
N GLU A 185 10.88 8.81 -5.52
CA GLU A 185 11.44 7.51 -5.14
C GLU A 185 12.87 7.72 -4.66
N LEU A 186 13.22 7.27 -3.46
CA LEU A 186 14.61 7.23 -3.02
C LEU A 186 15.27 6.00 -3.63
N VAL A 187 16.28 6.22 -4.46
CA VAL A 187 17.04 5.16 -5.11
C VAL A 187 18.51 5.20 -4.72
N ARG A 188 19.12 4.02 -4.71
CA ARG A 188 20.55 3.81 -4.58
C ARG A 188 21.15 3.39 -5.91
N VAL A 189 22.10 4.18 -6.41
CA VAL A 189 22.87 3.87 -7.61
C VAL A 189 24.26 3.39 -7.19
N THR A 190 24.61 2.15 -7.51
CA THR A 190 25.96 1.59 -7.25
C THR A 190 26.72 1.45 -8.55
N ARG A 191 27.93 2.02 -8.64
CA ARG A 191 28.80 1.83 -9.82
C ARG A 191 29.49 0.47 -9.72
N THR A 192 29.10 -0.50 -10.54
CA THR A 192 29.64 -1.87 -10.51
C THR A 192 30.83 -2.07 -11.43
N GLY A 193 31.04 -1.18 -12.41
CA GLY A 193 32.15 -1.23 -13.35
C GLY A 193 32.45 0.13 -14.00
N PRO A 194 33.36 0.19 -14.99
CA PRO A 194 33.75 1.44 -15.64
C PRO A 194 32.59 2.21 -16.28
N ALA A 195 31.60 1.52 -16.82
CA ALA A 195 30.38 2.13 -17.39
C ALA A 195 29.09 1.42 -16.93
N GLU A 196 29.19 0.60 -15.88
CA GLU A 196 28.09 -0.23 -15.39
C GLU A 196 27.58 0.28 -14.04
N TYR A 197 26.25 0.32 -13.92
CA TYR A 197 25.55 0.83 -12.74
C TYR A 197 24.38 -0.08 -12.40
N ALA A 198 24.28 -0.47 -11.13
CA ALA A 198 23.10 -1.08 -10.56
C ALA A 198 22.25 0.00 -9.89
N ILE A 199 20.93 -0.09 -10.01
CA ILE A 199 19.97 0.82 -9.37
C ILE A 199 19.05 -0.04 -8.50
N GLU A 200 18.83 0.40 -7.28
CA GLU A 200 18.02 -0.27 -6.27
C GLU A 200 17.08 0.74 -5.61
N ASP A 201 15.79 0.43 -5.56
CA ASP A 201 14.79 1.26 -4.91
C ASP A 201 14.85 1.04 -3.39
N ILE A 202 14.99 2.14 -2.63
CA ILE A 202 15.17 2.09 -1.17
C ILE A 202 13.86 2.38 -0.45
N ALA A 203 13.16 3.46 -0.82
CA ALA A 203 11.91 3.86 -0.18
C ALA A 203 11.13 4.89 -1.00
N ASP A 204 9.81 4.93 -0.83
CA ASP A 204 8.97 6.01 -1.36
C ASP A 204 9.01 7.24 -0.41
N ILE A 205 9.27 8.43 -0.95
CA ILE A 205 9.47 9.64 -0.15
C ILE A 205 8.55 10.80 -0.60
N ARG A 206 7.76 11.35 0.34
CA ARG A 206 7.02 12.60 0.14
C ARG A 206 7.90 13.82 0.42
N VAL A 207 8.25 14.61 -0.57
CA VAL A 207 9.28 15.65 -0.44
C VAL A 207 8.69 17.02 -0.06
N ALA A 208 7.37 17.22 -0.21
CA ALA A 208 6.73 18.50 0.05
C ALA A 208 7.00 19.02 1.49
N PRO A 209 7.44 20.28 1.67
CA PRO A 209 7.56 20.90 2.98
C PRO A 209 6.22 20.95 3.69
N LEU A 210 6.23 20.79 5.01
CA LEU A 210 5.08 21.15 5.83
C LEU A 210 4.98 22.68 5.84
N ASP A 211 3.91 23.21 5.25
CA ASP A 211 3.60 24.62 5.35
C ASP A 211 3.02 24.92 6.74
N VAL A 212 3.92 25.21 7.69
CA VAL A 212 3.56 25.62 9.06
C VAL A 212 2.80 26.95 9.11
N ASP A 213 2.86 27.77 8.05
CA ASP A 213 2.11 29.03 7.96
C ASP A 213 0.68 28.84 7.45
N ALA A 214 0.39 27.73 6.75
CA ALA A 214 -0.98 27.37 6.36
C ALA A 214 -1.90 27.16 7.58
N GLY A 215 -1.33 26.91 8.76
CA GLY A 215 -2.05 26.82 10.03
C GLY A 215 -2.27 28.15 10.77
N ARG A 216 -1.66 29.28 10.35
CA ARG A 216 -1.67 30.53 11.13
C ARG A 216 -2.23 31.78 10.42
N SER A 217 -2.64 31.69 9.17
CA SER A 217 -3.35 32.79 8.49
C SER A 217 -4.80 32.44 8.13
N MET A 218 -5.65 32.26 9.14
CA MET A 218 -7.08 32.52 8.98
C MET A 218 -7.36 33.92 9.56
N PRO A 219 -7.70 34.92 8.73
CA PRO A 219 -8.24 36.16 9.27
C PRO A 219 -9.52 35.79 10.04
N ARG A 220 -9.58 36.17 11.32
CA ARG A 220 -10.86 36.26 12.02
C ARG A 220 -11.64 37.40 11.37
N GLY A 221 -12.41 37.06 10.34
CA GLY A 221 -13.13 38.01 9.50
C GLY A 221 -14.38 37.41 8.88
N ASP A 222 -15.51 37.74 9.51
CA ASP A 222 -16.87 37.85 8.99
C ASP A 222 -17.72 36.58 8.73
N ARG A 223 -19.00 36.69 9.10
CA ARG A 223 -20.03 35.62 9.12
C ARG A 223 -20.57 35.34 7.71
N ARG A 224 -19.70 34.92 6.79
CA ARG A 224 -20.06 34.18 5.57
C ARG A 224 -19.24 32.89 5.57
N GLY A 225 -19.93 31.74 5.52
CA GLY A 225 -19.30 30.43 5.73
C GLY A 225 -18.12 30.16 4.80
N THR A 226 -17.15 29.37 5.27
CA THR A 226 -16.00 28.95 4.45
C THR A 226 -16.48 28.16 3.22
N PRO A 227 -15.69 28.12 2.12
CA PRO A 227 -16.04 27.31 0.94
C PRO A 227 -16.29 25.85 1.29
N GLU A 228 -15.51 25.27 2.22
CA GLU A 228 -15.70 23.90 2.71
C GLU A 228 -17.01 23.71 3.48
N ALA A 229 -17.38 24.66 4.36
CA ALA A 229 -18.66 24.60 5.07
C ALA A 229 -19.85 24.68 4.10
N THR A 230 -19.72 25.49 3.05
CA THR A 230 -20.72 25.58 1.98
C THR A 230 -20.81 24.26 1.21
N LEU A 231 -19.68 23.63 0.90
CA LEU A 231 -19.64 22.33 0.21
C LEU A 231 -20.24 21.22 1.08
N ALA A 232 -19.91 21.16 2.38
CA ALA A 232 -20.49 20.21 3.32
C ALA A 232 -22.02 20.34 3.39
N GLN A 233 -22.56 21.56 3.40
CA GLN A 233 -24.01 21.80 3.35
C GLN A 233 -24.65 21.29 2.05
N ARG A 234 -23.97 21.49 0.91
CA ARG A 234 -24.47 20.99 -0.39
C ARG A 234 -24.44 19.45 -0.44
N ILE A 235 -23.37 18.83 0.05
CA ILE A 235 -23.27 17.36 0.18
C ILE A 235 -24.41 16.86 1.07
N ALA A 236 -24.63 17.51 2.20
CA ALA A 236 -25.71 17.14 3.12
C ALA A 236 -27.10 17.16 2.47
N HIS A 237 -27.33 18.05 1.50
CA HIS A 237 -28.58 18.11 0.75
C HIS A 237 -28.67 17.07 -0.38
N ALA A 238 -27.54 16.70 -0.96
CA ALA A 238 -27.47 15.80 -2.11
C ALA A 238 -27.34 14.31 -1.76
N CYS A 239 -26.89 13.97 -0.55
CA CYS A 239 -26.68 12.58 -0.15
C CYS A 239 -27.96 11.85 0.27
N GLU A 240 -27.97 10.54 0.12
CA GLU A 240 -29.03 9.63 0.57
C GLU A 240 -28.74 9.15 1.98
N ARG A 241 -29.45 9.70 2.97
CA ARG A 241 -29.19 9.48 4.40
C ARG A 241 -29.84 8.18 4.89
N PHE A 242 -29.21 7.51 5.84
CA PHE A 242 -29.81 6.37 6.52
C PHE A 242 -29.40 6.30 8.00
N GLU A 243 -30.30 5.81 8.85
CA GLU A 243 -30.06 5.71 10.30
C GLU A 243 -29.29 4.44 10.67
N SER A 244 -29.64 3.33 10.04
CA SER A 244 -29.01 2.03 10.23
C SER A 244 -28.73 1.37 8.88
N ILE A 245 -27.74 0.47 8.85
CA ILE A 245 -27.48 -0.35 7.65
C ILE A 245 -28.73 -1.13 7.26
N ASP A 246 -29.54 -1.56 8.23
CA ASP A 246 -30.75 -2.36 8.02
C ASP A 246 -31.88 -1.57 7.33
N ASP A 247 -31.85 -0.24 7.42
CA ASP A 247 -32.85 0.68 6.83
C ASP A 247 -32.34 1.44 5.60
N ALA A 248 -31.07 1.26 5.22
CA ALA A 248 -30.51 1.94 4.05
C ALA A 248 -31.25 1.54 2.77
N ASP A 249 -31.88 2.52 2.10
CA ASP A 249 -32.55 2.30 0.82
C ASP A 249 -31.51 2.08 -0.28
N LEU A 250 -31.51 0.87 -0.84
CA LEU A 250 -30.58 0.50 -1.91
C LEU A 250 -31.21 0.62 -3.31
N GLU A 251 -32.49 0.97 -3.45
CA GLU A 251 -33.14 1.04 -4.76
C GLU A 251 -32.46 2.04 -5.68
N SER A 252 -32.20 3.25 -5.19
CA SER A 252 -31.48 4.29 -5.94
C SER A 252 -30.06 3.86 -6.32
N LEU A 253 -29.33 3.23 -5.39
CA LEU A 253 -28.00 2.70 -5.63
C LEU A 253 -28.02 1.62 -6.73
N LEU A 254 -28.93 0.65 -6.62
CA LEU A 254 -29.10 -0.42 -7.61
C LEU A 254 -29.55 0.11 -8.98
N ALA A 255 -30.34 1.18 -9.01
CA ALA A 255 -30.72 1.86 -10.24
C ALA A 255 -29.48 2.50 -10.92
N ARG A 256 -28.61 3.17 -10.15
CA ARG A 256 -27.36 3.77 -10.67
C ARG A 256 -26.31 2.74 -11.06
N ILE A 257 -26.19 1.63 -10.33
CA ILE A 257 -25.38 0.47 -10.73
C ILE A 257 -25.87 -0.06 -12.10
N GLY A 258 -27.17 0.04 -12.37
CA GLY A 258 -27.73 -0.28 -13.69
C GLY A 258 -27.44 -1.73 -14.09
N ASP A 259 -26.86 -1.90 -15.28
CA ASP A 259 -26.47 -3.19 -15.84
C ASP A 259 -24.95 -3.44 -15.77
N ALA A 260 -24.26 -2.78 -14.83
CA ALA A 260 -22.83 -3.02 -14.62
C ALA A 260 -22.51 -4.52 -14.54
N ARG A 261 -21.47 -4.92 -15.27
CA ARG A 261 -20.97 -6.28 -15.30
C ARG A 261 -20.12 -6.59 -14.07
N VAL A 262 -19.39 -5.59 -13.58
CA VAL A 262 -18.55 -5.72 -12.39
C VAL A 262 -18.89 -4.60 -11.42
N VAL A 263 -19.16 -4.96 -10.18
CA VAL A 263 -19.33 -3.99 -9.08
C VAL A 263 -18.21 -4.24 -8.07
N LEU A 264 -17.34 -3.25 -7.92
CA LEU A 264 -16.24 -3.29 -6.97
C LEU A 264 -16.64 -2.48 -5.72
N LEU A 265 -16.66 -3.15 -4.57
CA LEU A 265 -17.02 -2.60 -3.27
C LEU A 265 -15.76 -2.46 -2.41
N GLY A 266 -15.36 -1.21 -2.20
CA GLY A 266 -14.19 -0.80 -1.43
C GLY A 266 -14.37 -0.97 0.08
N GLU A 267 -13.31 -0.62 0.80
CA GLU A 267 -13.35 -0.28 2.23
C GLU A 267 -12.15 0.62 2.57
N ALA A 268 -12.35 1.67 3.38
CA ALA A 268 -11.24 2.51 3.85
C ALA A 268 -10.41 1.84 4.95
N THR A 269 -10.95 0.78 5.58
CA THR A 269 -10.20 -0.06 6.50
C THR A 269 -10.57 -1.53 6.35
N HIS A 270 -9.62 -2.44 6.58
CA HIS A 270 -9.89 -3.89 6.55
C HIS A 270 -10.63 -4.43 7.78
N GLY A 271 -10.66 -3.68 8.88
CA GLY A 271 -11.05 -4.17 10.20
C GLY A 271 -12.31 -3.54 10.77
N THR A 272 -13.17 -2.98 9.92
CA THR A 272 -14.38 -2.22 10.33
C THR A 272 -15.66 -2.99 10.03
N SER A 273 -16.47 -3.27 11.05
CA SER A 273 -17.70 -4.07 11.00
C SER A 273 -18.75 -3.49 10.03
N GLU A 274 -18.98 -2.19 10.06
CA GLU A 274 -20.00 -1.51 9.24
C GLU A 274 -19.72 -1.67 7.74
N PHE A 275 -18.44 -1.69 7.33
CA PHE A 275 -18.06 -1.89 5.94
C PHE A 275 -18.40 -3.30 5.47
N TYR A 276 -18.09 -4.35 6.26
CA TYR A 276 -18.50 -5.73 5.92
C TYR A 276 -20.03 -5.86 5.84
N ARG A 277 -20.76 -5.34 6.82
CA ARG A 277 -22.23 -5.44 6.87
C ARG A 277 -22.90 -4.73 5.69
N MET A 278 -22.40 -3.57 5.30
CA MET A 278 -22.95 -2.85 4.15
C MET A 278 -22.56 -3.49 2.82
N ARG A 279 -21.31 -3.97 2.67
CA ARG A 279 -20.90 -4.78 1.50
C ARG A 279 -21.75 -6.02 1.36
N GLU A 280 -22.03 -6.71 2.47
CA GLU A 280 -22.96 -7.83 2.52
C GLU A 280 -24.35 -7.44 2.03
N ARG A 281 -24.97 -6.39 2.61
CA ARG A 281 -26.32 -5.96 2.23
C ARG A 281 -26.42 -5.63 0.73
N ILE A 282 -25.46 -4.89 0.20
CA ILE A 282 -25.39 -4.56 -1.24
C ILE A 282 -25.23 -5.83 -2.07
N SER A 283 -24.34 -6.74 -1.66
CA SER A 283 -24.08 -7.98 -2.39
C SER A 283 -25.31 -8.89 -2.45
N ARG A 284 -26.05 -9.02 -1.33
CA ARG A 284 -27.32 -9.75 -1.30
C ARG A 284 -28.31 -9.18 -2.32
N ALA A 285 -28.48 -7.87 -2.33
CA ALA A 285 -29.41 -7.21 -3.25
C ALA A 285 -28.98 -7.35 -4.73
N LEU A 286 -27.68 -7.27 -5.01
CA LEU A 286 -27.12 -7.51 -6.36
C LEU A 286 -27.34 -8.96 -6.81
N ILE A 287 -27.14 -9.93 -5.93
CA ILE A 287 -27.39 -11.35 -6.23
C ILE A 287 -28.87 -11.58 -6.53
N GLU A 288 -29.76 -11.16 -5.62
CA GLU A 288 -31.19 -11.45 -5.71
C GLU A 288 -31.89 -10.70 -6.85
N ARG A 289 -31.51 -9.45 -7.09
CA ARG A 289 -32.27 -8.54 -7.98
C ARG A 289 -31.56 -8.22 -9.30
N LYS A 290 -30.25 -8.42 -9.37
CA LYS A 290 -29.43 -8.12 -10.55
C LYS A 290 -28.67 -9.34 -11.09
N HIS A 291 -28.91 -10.53 -10.51
CA HIS A 291 -28.40 -11.84 -10.95
C HIS A 291 -26.87 -11.94 -11.01
N PHE A 292 -26.18 -11.33 -10.04
CA PHE A 292 -24.73 -11.50 -9.90
C PHE A 292 -24.38 -12.94 -9.55
N ARG A 293 -23.36 -13.49 -10.23
CA ARG A 293 -23.08 -14.94 -10.25
C ARG A 293 -22.01 -15.38 -9.27
N PHE A 294 -21.15 -14.45 -8.84
CA PHE A 294 -20.15 -14.74 -7.83
C PHE A 294 -19.72 -13.48 -7.09
N VAL A 295 -19.20 -13.70 -5.88
CA VAL A 295 -18.48 -12.71 -5.10
C VAL A 295 -17.01 -13.11 -5.06
N ALA A 296 -16.12 -12.17 -5.38
CA ALA A 296 -14.68 -12.36 -5.33
C ALA A 296 -14.06 -11.40 -4.31
N ILE A 297 -13.22 -11.90 -3.42
CA ILE A 297 -12.62 -11.10 -2.34
C ILE A 297 -11.11 -10.92 -2.54
N GLU A 298 -10.55 -9.85 -1.96
CA GLU A 298 -9.10 -9.67 -1.75
C GLU A 298 -8.58 -10.66 -0.69
N GLY A 299 -8.69 -11.94 -1.01
CA GLY A 299 -8.30 -13.05 -0.18
C GLY A 299 -7.70 -14.18 -1.01
N ASP A 300 -6.96 -15.03 -0.32
CA ASP A 300 -6.23 -16.13 -0.93
C ASP A 300 -7.18 -17.16 -1.59
N TRP A 301 -6.82 -17.59 -2.80
CA TRP A 301 -7.60 -18.56 -3.57
C TRP A 301 -7.84 -19.90 -2.84
N PRO A 302 -6.82 -20.57 -2.24
CA PRO A 302 -7.06 -21.87 -1.57
C PRO A 302 -8.03 -21.79 -0.37
N ASP A 303 -8.00 -20.67 0.35
CA ASP A 303 -8.83 -20.49 1.54
C ASP A 303 -10.27 -20.17 1.15
N THR A 304 -10.47 -19.33 0.14
CA THR A 304 -11.79 -19.04 -0.44
C THR A 304 -12.41 -20.25 -1.15
N ALA A 305 -11.62 -21.09 -1.83
CA ALA A 305 -12.13 -22.30 -2.48
C ALA A 305 -12.82 -23.27 -1.49
N ARG A 306 -12.45 -23.23 -0.20
CA ARG A 306 -13.15 -23.98 0.85
C ARG A 306 -14.52 -23.36 1.18
N ILE A 307 -14.57 -22.03 1.30
CA ILE A 307 -15.84 -21.31 1.49
C ILE A 307 -16.74 -21.54 0.28
N ASP A 308 -16.22 -21.45 -0.94
CA ASP A 308 -16.96 -21.71 -2.17
C ASP A 308 -17.65 -23.07 -2.14
N ARG A 309 -16.87 -24.11 -1.84
CA ARG A 309 -17.38 -25.48 -1.75
C ARG A 309 -18.43 -25.62 -0.65
N TYR A 310 -18.29 -24.88 0.44
CA TYR A 310 -19.34 -24.81 1.48
C TYR A 310 -20.61 -24.17 0.94
N VAL A 311 -20.53 -22.96 0.40
CA VAL A 311 -21.73 -22.22 -0.02
C VAL A 311 -22.43 -22.86 -1.21
N ARG A 312 -21.71 -23.58 -2.07
CA ARG A 312 -22.28 -24.30 -3.23
C ARG A 312 -22.69 -25.74 -2.93
N HIS A 313 -22.68 -26.17 -1.66
CA HIS A 313 -23.03 -27.54 -1.22
C HIS A 313 -22.18 -28.66 -1.86
N GLY A 314 -20.92 -28.36 -2.17
CA GLY A 314 -19.96 -29.35 -2.66
C GLY A 314 -19.54 -30.35 -1.57
N ARG A 315 -18.96 -31.50 -1.99
CA ARG A 315 -18.52 -32.55 -1.07
C ARG A 315 -17.36 -32.07 -0.19
N HIS A 316 -17.48 -32.28 1.11
CA HIS A 316 -16.42 -31.96 2.07
C HIS A 316 -15.24 -32.94 1.94
N ARG A 317 -14.02 -32.43 1.79
CA ARG A 317 -12.77 -33.19 2.00
C ARG A 317 -12.06 -32.60 3.23
N PRO A 318 -11.62 -33.43 4.19
CA PRO A 318 -10.79 -32.96 5.30
C PRO A 318 -9.54 -32.26 4.76
N SER A 319 -9.22 -31.09 5.31
CA SER A 319 -7.99 -30.36 5.00
C SER A 319 -7.04 -30.42 6.19
N LYS A 320 -5.73 -30.42 5.92
CA LYS A 320 -4.69 -30.39 6.96
C LYS A 320 -4.43 -28.99 7.52
N TRP A 321 -4.99 -27.94 6.92
CA TRP A 321 -4.81 -26.56 7.33
C TRP A 321 -6.13 -25.86 7.62
N THR A 322 -6.08 -24.72 8.28
CA THR A 322 -7.24 -23.89 8.63
C THR A 322 -7.32 -22.68 7.69
N ALA A 323 -8.51 -22.39 7.15
CA ALA A 323 -8.70 -21.27 6.22
C ALA A 323 -8.56 -19.93 6.95
N PHE A 324 -7.85 -18.99 6.34
CA PHE A 324 -7.56 -17.66 6.89
C PHE A 324 -6.88 -17.71 8.26
N ALA A 325 -6.01 -18.71 8.46
CA ALA A 325 -5.21 -18.86 9.68
C ALA A 325 -3.82 -18.21 9.58
N ARG A 326 -3.50 -17.56 8.45
CA ARG A 326 -2.30 -16.73 8.27
C ARG A 326 -2.62 -15.27 8.59
N PHE A 327 -1.59 -14.50 8.93
CA PHE A 327 -1.73 -13.08 9.17
C PHE A 327 -2.27 -12.35 7.92
N PRO A 328 -3.25 -11.43 8.08
CA PRO A 328 -4.06 -11.21 9.29
C PRO A 328 -5.13 -12.30 9.48
N VAL A 329 -5.15 -12.92 10.66
CA VAL A 329 -6.06 -14.06 10.94
C VAL A 329 -7.53 -13.67 11.12
N TRP A 330 -7.87 -12.38 11.08
CA TRP A 330 -9.18 -11.84 11.46
C TRP A 330 -9.91 -11.16 10.29
N MET A 331 -9.19 -10.79 9.22
CA MET A 331 -9.72 -9.99 8.11
C MET A 331 -10.89 -10.68 7.41
N TRP A 332 -10.74 -11.96 7.07
CA TRP A 332 -11.82 -12.75 6.45
C TRP A 332 -12.43 -13.79 7.41
N ARG A 333 -11.84 -13.96 8.59
CA ARG A 333 -12.27 -14.91 9.63
C ARG A 333 -12.91 -14.16 10.80
N ASN A 334 -14.04 -13.53 10.53
CA ASN A 334 -14.81 -12.76 11.50
C ASN A 334 -16.30 -13.11 11.45
N GLN A 335 -17.07 -12.56 12.39
CA GLN A 335 -18.51 -12.82 12.51
C GLN A 335 -19.30 -12.31 11.29
N GLU A 336 -18.92 -11.18 10.73
CA GLU A 336 -19.59 -10.53 9.60
C GLU A 336 -19.47 -11.38 8.32
N VAL A 337 -18.26 -11.83 7.99
CA VAL A 337 -18.04 -12.74 6.85
C VAL A 337 -18.73 -14.08 7.07
N ARG A 338 -18.70 -14.61 8.30
CA ARG A 338 -19.45 -15.85 8.63
C ARG A 338 -20.94 -15.68 8.38
N ALA A 339 -21.53 -14.57 8.81
CA ALA A 339 -22.96 -14.29 8.60
C ALA A 339 -23.32 -14.25 7.10
N PHE A 340 -22.47 -13.61 6.29
CA PHE A 340 -22.67 -13.58 4.83
C PHE A 340 -22.53 -14.96 4.19
N VAL A 341 -21.53 -15.75 4.59
CA VAL A 341 -21.30 -17.11 4.10
C VAL A 341 -22.47 -18.04 4.42
N GLU A 342 -23.03 -17.96 5.63
CA GLU A 342 -24.23 -18.74 6.02
C GLU A 342 -25.46 -18.33 5.21
N TRP A 343 -25.67 -17.02 5.00
CA TRP A 343 -26.74 -16.55 4.13
C TRP A 343 -26.57 -17.04 2.69
N LEU A 344 -25.35 -16.97 2.13
CA LEU A 344 -25.07 -17.36 0.76
C LEU A 344 -25.31 -18.86 0.53
N ARG A 345 -24.93 -19.69 1.51
CA ARG A 345 -25.27 -21.12 1.53
C ARG A 345 -26.79 -21.33 1.56
N GLY A 346 -27.51 -20.60 2.42
CA GLY A 346 -28.97 -20.67 2.49
C GLY A 346 -29.64 -20.29 1.16
N HIS A 347 -29.18 -19.22 0.52
CA HIS A 347 -29.64 -18.79 -0.81
C HIS A 347 -29.40 -19.87 -1.88
N ASN A 348 -28.21 -20.46 -1.90
CA ASN A 348 -27.82 -21.50 -2.86
C ASN A 348 -28.56 -22.83 -2.69
N ALA A 349 -29.12 -23.11 -1.51
CA ALA A 349 -29.82 -24.36 -1.24
C ALA A 349 -31.05 -24.57 -2.14
N GLY A 350 -31.71 -23.48 -2.54
CA GLY A 350 -32.87 -23.50 -3.43
C GLY A 350 -32.53 -23.50 -4.93
N LEU A 351 -31.25 -23.36 -5.29
CA LEU A 351 -30.81 -23.19 -6.67
C LEU A 351 -30.24 -24.48 -7.26
N ALA A 352 -30.44 -24.64 -8.58
CA ALA A 352 -29.76 -25.67 -9.36
C ALA A 352 -28.24 -25.46 -9.31
N GLU A 353 -27.46 -26.53 -9.38
CA GLU A 353 -25.99 -26.49 -9.22
C GLU A 353 -25.31 -25.46 -10.12
N ARG A 354 -25.74 -25.38 -11.39
CA ARG A 354 -25.24 -24.42 -12.37
C ARG A 354 -25.59 -22.96 -12.08
N ASP A 355 -26.60 -22.71 -11.24
CA ASP A 355 -27.16 -21.39 -10.94
C ASP A 355 -26.72 -20.88 -9.56
N ARG A 356 -26.09 -21.74 -8.75
CA ARG A 356 -25.52 -21.35 -7.45
C ARG A 356 -24.48 -20.26 -7.61
N VAL A 357 -24.49 -19.33 -6.66
CA VAL A 357 -23.57 -18.21 -6.58
C VAL A 357 -22.27 -18.69 -5.94
N ALA A 358 -21.14 -18.38 -6.58
CA ALA A 358 -19.83 -18.80 -6.14
C ALA A 358 -19.12 -17.75 -5.26
N PHE A 359 -18.11 -18.18 -4.51
CA PHE A 359 -17.31 -17.33 -3.63
C PHE A 359 -15.82 -17.53 -3.88
N HIS A 360 -15.12 -16.56 -4.45
CA HIS A 360 -13.74 -16.70 -4.91
C HIS A 360 -12.77 -15.76 -4.22
N GLY A 361 -11.49 -16.10 -4.24
CA GLY A 361 -10.39 -15.23 -3.87
C GLY A 361 -9.72 -14.69 -5.12
N LEU A 362 -9.09 -13.52 -5.03
CA LEU A 362 -8.33 -12.93 -6.13
C LEU A 362 -6.83 -12.85 -5.85
N ASP A 363 -6.43 -13.03 -4.60
CA ASP A 363 -5.09 -12.69 -4.12
C ASP A 363 -4.08 -13.86 -4.21
N LEU A 364 -2.79 -13.53 -4.07
CA LEU A 364 -1.67 -14.42 -4.43
C LEU A 364 -0.73 -14.81 -3.28
N TYR A 365 -1.10 -14.65 -2.01
CA TYR A 365 -0.17 -14.89 -0.90
C TYR A 365 -0.02 -16.38 -0.54
N SER A 366 -0.96 -17.25 -0.91
CA SER A 366 -1.01 -18.67 -0.52
C SER A 366 -0.23 -19.64 -1.42
N LEU A 367 1.05 -19.34 -1.70
CA LEU A 367 1.95 -20.17 -2.53
C LEU A 367 1.91 -21.68 -2.20
N TYR A 368 2.10 -22.06 -0.94
CA TYR A 368 2.22 -23.48 -0.54
C TYR A 368 0.89 -24.21 -0.53
N ASN A 369 -0.18 -23.56 -0.09
CA ASN A 369 -1.53 -24.14 -0.14
C ASN A 369 -1.94 -24.39 -1.59
N SER A 370 -1.56 -23.50 -2.51
CA SER A 370 -1.78 -23.69 -3.94
C SER A 370 -0.95 -24.82 -4.55
N ILE A 371 0.31 -25.00 -4.14
CA ILE A 371 1.11 -26.18 -4.54
C ILE A 371 0.40 -27.48 -4.12
N HIS A 372 -0.08 -27.55 -2.87
CA HIS A 372 -0.80 -28.73 -2.37
C HIS A 372 -2.10 -28.98 -3.14
N ALA A 373 -2.85 -27.94 -3.49
CA ALA A 373 -4.08 -28.05 -4.28
C ALA A 373 -3.81 -28.60 -5.69
N VAL A 374 -2.78 -28.09 -6.39
CA VAL A 374 -2.37 -28.58 -7.72
C VAL A 374 -1.95 -30.05 -7.65
N VAL A 375 -1.06 -30.40 -6.71
CA VAL A 375 -0.57 -31.77 -6.57
C VAL A 375 -1.70 -32.72 -6.21
N GLY A 376 -2.59 -32.35 -5.28
CA GLY A 376 -3.72 -33.19 -4.87
C GLY A 376 -4.76 -33.39 -5.98
N TYR A 377 -4.98 -32.40 -6.85
CA TYR A 377 -5.81 -32.58 -8.04
C TYR A 377 -5.17 -33.58 -9.01
N LEU A 378 -3.88 -33.38 -9.34
CA LEU A 378 -3.15 -34.26 -10.24
C LEU A 378 -3.03 -35.69 -9.70
N GLU A 379 -2.90 -35.89 -8.38
CA GLU A 379 -2.93 -37.23 -7.78
C GLU A 379 -4.20 -38.02 -8.13
N ASP A 380 -5.34 -37.33 -8.22
CA ASP A 380 -6.61 -37.95 -8.57
C ASP A 380 -6.78 -38.18 -10.08
N VAL A 381 -6.31 -37.25 -10.92
CA VAL A 381 -6.61 -37.27 -12.38
C VAL A 381 -5.46 -37.72 -13.28
N ASP A 382 -4.22 -37.45 -12.89
CA ASP A 382 -3.00 -37.83 -13.60
C ASP A 382 -1.82 -38.01 -12.63
N PRO A 383 -1.72 -39.20 -11.98
CA PRO A 383 -0.69 -39.50 -11.00
C PRO A 383 0.75 -39.36 -11.53
N ALA A 384 0.96 -39.52 -12.85
CA ALA A 384 2.27 -39.37 -13.46
C ALA A 384 2.70 -37.89 -13.45
N THR A 385 1.81 -37.00 -13.88
CA THR A 385 2.04 -35.54 -13.80
C THR A 385 2.11 -35.06 -12.35
N ALA A 386 1.37 -35.67 -11.42
CA ALA A 386 1.50 -35.38 -9.99
C ALA A 386 2.93 -35.64 -9.46
N SER A 387 3.58 -36.72 -9.92
CA SER A 387 4.98 -37.02 -9.58
C SER A 387 5.94 -35.96 -10.12
N ILE A 388 5.68 -35.45 -11.32
CA ILE A 388 6.45 -34.36 -11.93
C ILE A 388 6.25 -33.06 -11.14
N ALA A 389 5.00 -32.70 -10.82
CA ALA A 389 4.65 -31.51 -10.05
C ALA A 389 5.36 -31.48 -8.68
N ARG A 390 5.37 -32.61 -7.94
CA ARG A 390 6.10 -32.69 -6.66
C ARG A 390 7.60 -32.44 -6.82
N ARG A 391 8.23 -32.94 -7.89
CA ARG A 391 9.66 -32.69 -8.16
C ARG A 391 9.91 -31.23 -8.52
N ARG A 392 9.09 -30.66 -9.41
CA ARG A 392 9.25 -29.29 -9.92
C ARG A 392 9.00 -28.22 -8.84
N TYR A 393 8.00 -28.42 -7.98
CA TYR A 393 7.76 -27.54 -6.83
C TYR A 393 8.71 -27.78 -5.66
N GLY A 394 9.50 -28.87 -5.68
CA GLY A 394 10.38 -29.27 -4.58
C GLY A 394 11.45 -28.23 -4.22
N CYS A 395 11.83 -27.36 -5.17
CA CYS A 395 12.80 -26.29 -4.90
C CYS A 395 12.22 -25.15 -4.03
N LEU A 396 10.88 -25.02 -3.95
CA LEU A 396 10.21 -24.06 -3.08
C LEU A 396 9.99 -24.61 -1.65
N THR A 397 10.00 -25.93 -1.47
CA THR A 397 9.72 -26.59 -0.17
C THR A 397 10.57 -26.09 1.01
N PRO A 398 11.88 -25.80 0.86
CA PRO A 398 12.70 -25.27 1.96
C PRO A 398 12.23 -23.92 2.51
N TRP A 399 11.47 -23.16 1.73
CA TRP A 399 11.05 -21.79 2.04
C TRP A 399 9.60 -21.73 2.56
N GLN A 400 9.01 -22.89 2.92
CA GLN A 400 7.60 -23.00 3.31
C GLN A 400 7.19 -22.10 4.48
N SER A 401 8.06 -22.00 5.48
CA SER A 401 7.84 -21.18 6.66
C SER A 401 8.14 -19.70 6.44
N ASP A 402 8.95 -19.36 5.43
CA ASP A 402 9.35 -17.98 5.13
C ASP A 402 9.61 -17.80 3.61
N PRO A 403 8.54 -17.62 2.82
CA PRO A 403 8.68 -17.38 1.39
C PRO A 403 9.32 -16.02 1.03
N ALA A 404 9.43 -15.07 1.98
CA ALA A 404 10.18 -13.85 1.73
C ALA A 404 11.69 -14.14 1.59
N SER A 405 12.23 -15.03 2.43
CA SER A 405 13.63 -15.48 2.33
C SER A 405 13.98 -16.12 0.98
N TYR A 406 13.04 -16.74 0.28
CA TYR A 406 13.24 -17.22 -1.11
C TYR A 406 13.57 -16.05 -2.05
N GLY A 407 12.86 -14.93 -1.92
CA GLY A 407 13.09 -13.74 -2.73
C GLY A 407 14.53 -13.24 -2.61
N HIS A 408 15.07 -13.17 -1.38
CA HIS A 408 16.46 -12.79 -1.14
C HIS A 408 17.46 -13.81 -1.72
N ALA A 409 17.20 -15.11 -1.57
CA ALA A 409 18.05 -16.16 -2.13
C ALA A 409 18.08 -16.12 -3.67
N ALA A 410 16.94 -15.84 -4.30
CA ALA A 410 16.81 -15.72 -5.75
C ALA A 410 17.54 -14.50 -6.35
N LEU A 411 17.96 -13.52 -5.54
CA LEU A 411 18.82 -12.40 -5.98
C LEU A 411 20.28 -12.82 -6.16
N ASN A 412 20.71 -13.92 -5.53
CA ASN A 412 22.08 -14.37 -5.61
C ASN A 412 22.33 -15.08 -6.95
N ALA A 413 23.27 -14.57 -7.76
CA ALA A 413 23.62 -15.16 -9.06
C ALA A 413 24.06 -16.64 -9.00
N LYS A 414 24.38 -17.16 -7.81
CA LYS A 414 24.73 -18.57 -7.58
C LYS A 414 23.52 -19.47 -7.29
N TYR A 415 22.34 -18.91 -7.04
CA TYR A 415 21.11 -19.65 -6.77
C TYR A 415 20.27 -19.72 -8.05
N GLN A 416 19.95 -20.93 -8.51
CA GLN A 416 19.02 -21.11 -9.63
C GLN A 416 17.59 -20.93 -9.13
N SER A 417 16.87 -19.96 -9.71
CA SER A 417 15.46 -19.69 -9.38
C SER A 417 14.56 -20.86 -9.79
N CYS A 418 13.44 -21.02 -9.06
CA CYS A 418 12.41 -22.02 -9.34
C CYS A 418 11.52 -21.69 -10.54
N GLU A 419 11.65 -20.48 -11.12
CA GLU A 419 10.79 -19.94 -12.20
C GLU A 419 10.52 -20.93 -13.33
N HIS A 420 11.55 -21.52 -13.93
CA HIS A 420 11.40 -22.40 -15.09
C HIS A 420 10.54 -23.63 -14.77
N GLU A 421 10.80 -24.26 -13.62
CA GLU A 421 10.09 -25.48 -13.20
C GLU A 421 8.64 -25.18 -12.76
N VAL A 422 8.40 -24.03 -12.11
CA VAL A 422 7.07 -23.58 -11.70
C VAL A 422 6.19 -23.28 -12.92
N VAL A 423 6.71 -22.49 -13.87
CA VAL A 423 5.99 -22.15 -15.11
C VAL A 423 5.75 -23.38 -15.98
N ALA A 424 6.67 -24.36 -15.96
CA ALA A 424 6.51 -25.60 -16.71
C ALA A 424 5.28 -26.41 -16.27
N ILE A 425 4.93 -26.42 -14.97
CA ILE A 425 3.70 -27.09 -14.48
C ILE A 425 2.44 -26.39 -14.97
N LEU A 426 2.40 -25.05 -14.91
CA LEU A 426 1.29 -24.30 -15.47
C LEU A 426 1.11 -24.59 -16.97
N GLY A 427 2.21 -24.57 -17.73
CA GLY A 427 2.19 -24.91 -19.15
C GLY A 427 1.72 -26.34 -19.43
N GLU A 428 1.98 -27.29 -18.52
CA GLU A 428 1.57 -28.68 -18.65
C GLU A 428 0.07 -28.88 -18.37
N LEU A 429 -0.50 -28.16 -17.39
CA LEU A 429 -1.95 -28.13 -17.16
C LEU A 429 -2.69 -27.51 -18.35
N LEU A 430 -2.20 -26.38 -18.86
CA LEU A 430 -2.82 -25.69 -20.00
C LEU A 430 -2.75 -26.50 -21.31
N ARG A 431 -1.65 -27.21 -21.56
CA ARG A 431 -1.56 -28.11 -22.73
C ARG A 431 -2.58 -29.25 -22.69
N ASN A 432 -2.93 -29.72 -21.51
CA ASN A 432 -3.87 -30.81 -21.30
C ASN A 432 -5.31 -30.33 -21.01
N GLN A 433 -5.60 -29.04 -21.21
CA GLN A 433 -6.86 -28.41 -20.80
C GLN A 433 -8.11 -29.10 -21.36
N GLN A 434 -8.10 -29.51 -22.65
CA GLN A 434 -9.25 -30.15 -23.26
C GLN A 434 -9.54 -31.50 -22.58
N HIS A 435 -8.50 -32.27 -22.28
CA HIS A 435 -8.63 -33.57 -21.64
C HIS A 435 -9.14 -33.49 -20.19
N TYR A 436 -8.73 -32.46 -19.45
CA TYR A 436 -9.10 -32.30 -18.04
C TYR A 436 -10.44 -31.58 -17.86
N ALA A 437 -10.72 -30.54 -18.66
CA ALA A 437 -11.97 -29.78 -18.58
C ALA A 437 -13.20 -30.61 -19.00
N GLU A 438 -13.06 -31.51 -19.96
CA GLU A 438 -14.15 -32.41 -20.41
C GLU A 438 -14.62 -33.40 -19.32
N ARG A 439 -13.78 -33.67 -18.31
CA ARG A 439 -14.08 -34.61 -17.23
C ARG A 439 -14.49 -33.94 -15.92
N ASP A 440 -13.93 -32.76 -15.60
CA ASP A 440 -14.07 -32.16 -14.27
C ASP A 440 -13.81 -30.63 -14.25
N GLY A 441 -14.58 -29.87 -15.04
CA GLY A 441 -14.34 -28.44 -15.34
C GLY A 441 -14.13 -27.52 -14.13
N ASP A 442 -14.91 -27.66 -13.06
CA ASP A 442 -14.75 -26.82 -11.84
C ASP A 442 -13.48 -27.17 -11.05
N ARG A 443 -13.13 -28.46 -10.91
CA ARG A 443 -11.89 -28.87 -10.25
C ARG A 443 -10.66 -28.58 -11.10
N PHE A 444 -10.81 -28.63 -12.42
CA PHE A 444 -9.77 -28.20 -13.35
C PHE A 444 -9.51 -26.70 -13.25
N LEU A 445 -10.55 -25.86 -13.20
CA LEU A 445 -10.40 -24.42 -12.95
C LEU A 445 -9.64 -24.17 -11.65
N ASP A 446 -10.03 -24.83 -10.56
CA ASP A 446 -9.35 -24.73 -9.26
C ASP A 446 -7.85 -25.07 -9.37
N ALA A 447 -7.51 -26.18 -10.05
CA ALA A 447 -6.12 -26.58 -10.25
C ALA A 447 -5.33 -25.59 -11.12
N VAL A 448 -5.90 -25.11 -12.23
CA VAL A 448 -5.26 -24.13 -13.12
C VAL A 448 -5.04 -22.81 -12.41
N GLN A 449 -6.02 -22.32 -11.66
CA GLN A 449 -5.90 -21.07 -10.91
C GLN A 449 -4.85 -21.18 -9.81
N ASN A 450 -4.81 -22.30 -9.08
CA ASN A 450 -3.74 -22.55 -8.12
C ASN A 450 -2.36 -22.59 -8.81
N ALA A 451 -2.23 -23.16 -10.02
CA ALA A 451 -0.97 -23.14 -10.75
C ALA A 451 -0.57 -21.73 -11.22
N HIS A 452 -1.52 -20.90 -11.66
CA HIS A 452 -1.30 -19.48 -11.94
C HIS A 452 -0.86 -18.72 -10.69
N LEU A 453 -1.49 -18.99 -9.54
CA LEU A 453 -1.11 -18.39 -8.26
C LEU A 453 0.33 -18.74 -7.92
N VAL A 454 0.74 -20.02 -8.02
CA VAL A 454 2.12 -20.43 -7.72
C VAL A 454 3.14 -19.71 -8.61
N ALA A 455 2.87 -19.59 -9.91
CA ALA A 455 3.76 -18.87 -10.83
C ALA A 455 3.84 -17.36 -10.52
N ASN A 456 2.71 -16.71 -10.25
CA ASN A 456 2.69 -15.29 -9.93
C ASN A 456 3.26 -14.99 -8.54
N ALA A 457 3.03 -15.85 -7.57
CA ALA A 457 3.56 -15.73 -6.21
C ALA A 457 5.08 -15.92 -6.18
N GLU A 458 5.63 -16.90 -6.92
CA GLU A 458 7.10 -17.03 -7.09
C GLU A 458 7.71 -15.75 -7.65
N ARG A 459 7.11 -15.22 -8.73
CA ARG A 459 7.55 -13.97 -9.34
C ARG A 459 7.44 -12.81 -8.36
N TYR A 460 6.34 -12.71 -7.63
CA TYR A 460 6.09 -11.69 -6.61
C TYR A 460 7.18 -11.69 -5.53
N TYR A 461 7.50 -12.85 -4.96
CA TYR A 461 8.54 -12.95 -3.93
C TYR A 461 9.93 -12.57 -4.45
N ARG A 462 10.24 -12.88 -5.71
CA ARG A 462 11.50 -12.46 -6.35
C ARG A 462 11.57 -10.95 -6.56
N ILE A 463 10.47 -10.30 -6.99
CA ILE A 463 10.45 -8.84 -7.25
C ILE A 463 10.23 -7.98 -6.02
N MET A 464 9.77 -8.56 -4.91
CA MET A 464 9.54 -7.86 -3.64
C MET A 464 10.78 -7.13 -3.10
N TYR A 465 11.98 -7.56 -3.49
CA TYR A 465 13.26 -6.93 -3.11
C TYR A 465 13.80 -5.93 -4.16
N TYR A 466 13.15 -5.80 -5.31
CA TYR A 466 13.57 -4.88 -6.39
C TYR A 466 12.75 -3.59 -6.45
N GLY A 467 11.59 -3.49 -5.76
CA GLY A 467 10.82 -2.24 -5.62
C GLY A 467 9.34 -2.43 -5.23
N SER A 468 8.77 -1.49 -4.48
CA SER A 468 7.37 -1.48 -3.97
C SER A 468 6.32 -1.42 -5.09
N ARG A 469 6.59 -0.65 -6.14
CA ARG A 469 5.70 -0.48 -7.31
C ARG A 469 5.53 -1.75 -8.14
N ALA A 470 6.63 -2.47 -8.39
CA ALA A 470 6.59 -3.64 -9.26
C ALA A 470 5.81 -4.80 -8.62
N SER A 471 5.96 -4.98 -7.31
CA SER A 471 5.20 -5.97 -6.54
C SER A 471 3.73 -5.60 -6.44
N TRP A 472 3.39 -4.32 -6.26
CA TRP A 472 2.02 -3.81 -6.30
C TRP A 472 1.33 -4.09 -7.65
N ASN A 473 1.95 -3.64 -8.75
CA ASN A 473 1.39 -3.80 -10.09
C ASN A 473 1.23 -5.27 -10.48
N LEU A 474 2.13 -6.16 -10.05
CA LEU A 474 1.98 -7.58 -10.28
C LEU A 474 0.76 -8.14 -9.54
N ARG A 475 0.55 -7.73 -8.29
CA ARG A 475 -0.56 -8.19 -7.46
C ARG A 475 -1.91 -7.78 -8.01
N ASP A 476 -2.09 -6.51 -8.33
CA ASP A 476 -3.36 -6.03 -8.89
C ASP A 476 -3.61 -6.55 -10.31
N SER A 477 -2.56 -6.73 -11.13
CA SER A 477 -2.69 -7.42 -12.42
C SER A 477 -3.16 -8.86 -12.23
N HIS A 478 -2.63 -9.58 -11.24
CA HIS A 478 -3.04 -10.94 -10.94
C HIS A 478 -4.52 -11.01 -10.51
N MET A 479 -4.95 -10.12 -9.61
CA MET A 479 -6.36 -10.05 -9.19
C MET A 479 -7.28 -9.79 -10.38
N PHE A 480 -6.89 -8.88 -11.27
CA PHE A 480 -7.67 -8.54 -12.46
C PHE A 480 -7.74 -9.68 -13.48
N GLU A 481 -6.64 -10.35 -13.78
CA GLU A 481 -6.65 -11.49 -14.69
C GLU A 481 -7.44 -12.69 -14.11
N THR A 482 -7.36 -12.90 -12.80
CA THR A 482 -8.19 -13.90 -12.10
C THR A 482 -9.67 -13.57 -12.22
N LEU A 483 -10.05 -12.30 -12.05
CA LEU A 483 -11.43 -11.85 -12.26
C LEU A 483 -11.90 -12.10 -13.70
N LYS A 484 -11.06 -11.83 -14.71
CA LYS A 484 -11.38 -12.11 -16.11
C LYS A 484 -11.57 -13.60 -16.38
N MET A 485 -10.73 -14.46 -15.79
CA MET A 485 -10.88 -15.90 -15.87
C MET A 485 -12.20 -16.38 -15.26
N LEU A 486 -12.58 -15.85 -14.09
CA LEU A 486 -13.86 -16.16 -13.45
C LEU A 486 -15.05 -15.70 -14.32
N LEU A 487 -15.00 -14.48 -14.86
CA LEU A 487 -16.03 -13.98 -15.77
C LEU A 487 -16.16 -14.84 -17.04
N ALA A 488 -15.04 -15.34 -17.57
CA ALA A 488 -15.07 -16.26 -18.71
C ALA A 488 -15.65 -17.64 -18.34
N HIS A 489 -15.26 -18.18 -17.18
CA HIS A 489 -15.74 -19.48 -16.67
C HIS A 489 -17.25 -19.49 -16.43
N HIS A 490 -17.78 -18.45 -15.80
CA HIS A 490 -19.22 -18.32 -15.54
C HIS A 490 -20.03 -17.89 -16.78
N GLY A 491 -19.36 -17.63 -17.91
CA GLY A 491 -19.97 -17.27 -19.17
C GLY A 491 -20.00 -15.76 -19.47
N PRO A 492 -20.21 -15.37 -20.74
CA PRO A 492 -20.05 -13.99 -21.20
C PRO A 492 -21.02 -13.00 -20.53
N ASP A 493 -22.20 -13.46 -20.10
CA ASP A 493 -23.21 -12.63 -19.44
C ASP A 493 -23.08 -12.63 -17.90
N SER A 494 -22.06 -13.29 -17.36
CA SER A 494 -21.83 -13.32 -15.92
C SER A 494 -21.47 -11.94 -15.37
N LYS A 495 -21.96 -11.67 -14.17
CA LYS A 495 -21.68 -10.46 -13.40
C LYS A 495 -20.98 -10.79 -12.09
N ALA A 496 -20.04 -9.94 -11.69
CA ALA A 496 -19.12 -10.16 -10.58
C ALA A 496 -19.21 -9.06 -9.53
N ILE A 497 -19.24 -9.45 -8.26
CA ILE A 497 -19.06 -8.53 -7.14
C ILE A 497 -17.63 -8.71 -6.63
N VAL A 498 -16.88 -7.62 -6.45
CA VAL A 498 -15.51 -7.66 -5.90
C VAL A 498 -15.49 -6.94 -4.55
N TRP A 499 -14.95 -7.56 -3.51
CA TRP A 499 -14.69 -6.90 -2.22
C TRP A 499 -13.18 -6.76 -2.04
N ALA A 500 -12.68 -5.53 -1.98
CA ALA A 500 -11.28 -5.25 -1.74
C ALA A 500 -11.13 -3.88 -1.07
N HIS A 501 -9.92 -3.53 -0.63
CA HIS A 501 -9.65 -2.22 -0.05
C HIS A 501 -9.88 -1.08 -1.07
N ASN A 502 -10.19 0.14 -0.61
CA ASN A 502 -10.34 1.33 -1.48
C ASN A 502 -9.12 1.56 -2.39
N SER A 503 -7.92 1.25 -1.90
CA SER A 503 -6.66 1.32 -2.67
C SER A 503 -6.61 0.36 -3.87
N HIS A 504 -7.40 -0.71 -3.83
CA HIS A 504 -7.55 -1.65 -4.94
C HIS A 504 -8.76 -1.30 -5.82
N VAL A 505 -9.88 -0.92 -5.20
CA VAL A 505 -11.17 -0.71 -5.88
C VAL A 505 -11.29 0.61 -6.63
N GLY A 506 -10.73 1.71 -6.11
CA GLY A 506 -10.82 3.02 -6.76
C GLY A 506 -10.03 3.08 -8.08
N ASP A 507 -10.32 4.03 -8.96
CA ASP A 507 -9.47 4.26 -10.14
C ASP A 507 -8.14 4.89 -9.72
N ALA A 508 -7.04 4.11 -9.73
CA ALA A 508 -5.71 4.59 -9.33
C ALA A 508 -5.22 5.82 -10.11
N ARG A 509 -5.74 6.09 -11.31
CA ARG A 509 -5.42 7.32 -12.10
C ARG A 509 -5.86 8.60 -11.40
N ALA A 510 -6.77 8.49 -10.44
CA ALA A 510 -7.30 9.61 -9.67
C ALA A 510 -6.61 9.77 -8.30
N THR A 511 -5.52 9.05 -8.05
CA THR A 511 -4.81 9.05 -6.75
C THR A 511 -3.30 9.18 -6.93
N GLU A 512 -2.57 9.41 -5.83
CA GLU A 512 -1.10 9.38 -5.79
C GLU A 512 -0.46 8.11 -6.37
N MET A 513 -1.21 7.00 -6.47
CA MET A 513 -0.75 5.75 -7.09
C MET A 513 -0.30 5.97 -8.54
N SER A 514 -1.06 6.77 -9.30
CA SER A 514 -0.73 7.07 -10.69
C SER A 514 0.58 7.81 -10.86
N HIS A 515 0.92 8.69 -9.92
CA HIS A 515 2.18 9.44 -9.90
C HIS A 515 3.38 8.51 -9.66
N ARG A 516 3.18 7.46 -8.84
CA ARG A 516 4.12 6.35 -8.63
C ARG A 516 4.11 5.35 -9.79
N GLY A 517 3.22 5.54 -10.77
CA GLY A 517 3.01 4.61 -11.88
C GLY A 517 2.55 3.22 -11.44
N GLU A 518 1.86 3.18 -10.31
CA GLU A 518 1.09 2.05 -9.82
C GLU A 518 -0.29 2.02 -10.51
N HIS A 519 -0.82 0.84 -10.73
CA HIS A 519 -2.21 0.63 -11.15
C HIS A 519 -2.88 -0.35 -10.21
N ASN A 520 -4.22 -0.33 -10.20
CA ASN A 520 -5.01 -1.23 -9.37
C ASN A 520 -6.15 -1.89 -10.15
N ILE A 521 -6.80 -2.89 -9.55
CA ILE A 521 -7.91 -3.61 -10.18
C ILE A 521 -9.06 -2.67 -10.57
N GLY A 522 -9.34 -1.61 -9.80
CA GLY A 522 -10.33 -0.58 -10.12
C GLY A 522 -10.06 0.11 -11.45
N GLN A 523 -8.82 0.61 -11.63
CA GLN A 523 -8.36 1.20 -12.89
C GLN A 523 -8.44 0.19 -14.05
N LEU A 524 -7.99 -1.05 -13.85
CA LEU A 524 -7.98 -2.08 -14.90
C LEU A 524 -9.41 -2.46 -15.32
N CYS A 525 -10.32 -2.64 -14.36
CA CYS A 525 -11.74 -2.85 -14.60
C CYS A 525 -12.36 -1.67 -15.35
N ARG A 526 -12.02 -0.43 -14.98
CA ARG A 526 -12.50 0.75 -15.71
C ARG A 526 -11.99 0.80 -17.15
N ALA A 527 -10.73 0.44 -17.37
CA ALA A 527 -10.13 0.42 -18.70
C ALA A 527 -10.78 -0.65 -19.61
N GLU A 528 -11.04 -1.84 -19.07
CA GLU A 528 -11.61 -2.97 -19.82
C GLU A 528 -13.12 -2.86 -20.01
N PHE A 529 -13.86 -2.58 -18.93
CA PHE A 529 -15.33 -2.64 -18.92
C PHE A 529 -16.00 -1.25 -19.06
N GLY A 530 -15.24 -0.16 -18.99
CA GLY A 530 -15.77 1.19 -19.13
C GLY A 530 -16.86 1.50 -18.11
N ARG A 531 -18.06 1.86 -18.59
CA ARG A 531 -19.24 2.13 -17.75
C ARG A 531 -19.86 0.87 -17.14
N ASN A 532 -19.48 -0.32 -17.60
CA ASN A 532 -19.94 -1.59 -17.03
C ASN A 532 -19.12 -2.01 -15.79
N ALA A 533 -18.15 -1.21 -15.36
CA ALA A 533 -17.54 -1.31 -14.04
C ALA A 533 -18.07 -0.19 -13.15
N CYS A 534 -18.70 -0.55 -12.03
CA CYS A 534 -19.14 0.37 -10.99
C CYS A 534 -18.20 0.26 -9.78
N LEU A 535 -17.61 1.38 -9.36
CA LEU A 535 -16.64 1.45 -8.24
C LEU A 535 -17.30 2.16 -7.05
N VAL A 536 -17.40 1.50 -5.90
CA VAL A 536 -18.03 2.05 -4.70
C VAL A 536 -16.97 2.18 -3.60
N GLY A 537 -16.69 3.41 -3.16
CA GLY A 537 -15.77 3.67 -2.05
C GLY A 537 -16.49 3.74 -0.71
N PHE A 538 -15.75 3.53 0.38
CA PHE A 538 -16.27 3.68 1.75
C PHE A 538 -15.34 4.56 2.58
N GLY A 539 -15.87 5.27 3.57
CA GLY A 539 -15.06 6.11 4.46
C GLY A 539 -15.60 6.23 5.88
N THR A 540 -14.74 6.67 6.81
CA THR A 540 -15.14 6.96 8.19
C THR A 540 -14.31 8.07 8.83
N HIS A 541 -14.91 8.82 9.77
CA HIS A 541 -14.23 9.86 10.53
C HIS A 541 -13.47 9.29 11.72
N GLY A 542 -14.11 8.42 12.50
CA GLY A 542 -13.56 7.86 13.73
C GLY A 542 -14.22 6.56 14.17
N GLY A 543 -13.94 6.16 15.42
CA GLY A 543 -14.45 4.92 16.01
C GLY A 543 -13.32 3.93 16.31
N THR A 544 -13.57 2.64 16.11
CA THR A 544 -12.56 1.58 16.32
C THR A 544 -12.38 0.70 15.09
N VAL A 545 -11.18 0.14 14.97
CA VAL A 545 -10.79 -0.76 13.87
C VAL A 545 -9.97 -1.93 14.42
N ALA A 546 -10.17 -3.13 13.88
CA ALA A 546 -9.25 -4.24 14.11
C ALA A 546 -8.01 -4.03 13.23
N ALA A 547 -6.83 -3.98 13.83
CA ALA A 547 -5.56 -3.83 13.11
C ALA A 547 -4.38 -4.31 13.97
N ALA A 548 -3.25 -4.61 13.35
CA ALA A 548 -2.01 -4.87 14.06
C ALA A 548 -1.08 -3.64 14.06
N THR A 549 -0.17 -3.55 15.04
CA THR A 549 0.87 -2.51 15.06
C THR A 549 2.04 -2.82 14.12
N ALA A 550 2.37 -4.10 13.98
CA ALA A 550 3.44 -4.62 13.12
C ALA A 550 2.96 -5.85 12.35
N TRP A 551 3.66 -6.14 11.25
CA TRP A 551 3.42 -7.34 10.46
C TRP A 551 3.57 -8.60 11.31
N ASP A 552 2.71 -9.60 11.11
CA ASP A 552 2.58 -10.80 11.93
C ASP A 552 2.30 -10.55 13.43
N GLY A 553 1.99 -9.30 13.80
CA GLY A 553 1.58 -8.95 15.15
C GLY A 553 0.16 -9.42 15.49
N PRO A 554 -0.20 -9.44 16.79
CA PRO A 554 -1.55 -9.77 17.22
C PRO A 554 -2.56 -8.74 16.71
N MET A 555 -3.82 -9.16 16.58
CA MET A 555 -4.93 -8.24 16.35
C MET A 555 -5.12 -7.37 17.60
N GLU A 556 -5.23 -6.06 17.39
CA GLU A 556 -5.62 -5.10 18.41
C GLU A 556 -6.91 -4.39 17.96
N VAL A 557 -7.77 -4.03 18.92
CA VAL A 557 -8.85 -3.07 18.68
C VAL A 557 -8.27 -1.68 18.92
N LYS A 558 -8.09 -0.91 17.83
CA LYS A 558 -7.42 0.39 17.86
C LYS A 558 -8.41 1.51 17.61
N THR A 559 -8.22 2.64 18.27
CA THR A 559 -9.02 3.85 18.05
C THR A 559 -8.60 4.55 16.77
N VAL A 560 -9.53 4.75 15.84
CA VAL A 560 -9.31 5.55 14.64
C VAL A 560 -9.25 7.02 15.07
N ARG A 561 -8.18 7.74 14.71
CA ARG A 561 -8.06 9.15 15.09
C ARG A 561 -9.12 9.97 14.33
N PRO A 562 -9.57 11.11 14.86
CA PRO A 562 -10.40 12.03 14.10
C PRO A 562 -9.76 12.38 12.75
N SER A 563 -10.57 12.50 11.70
CA SER A 563 -10.05 12.80 10.36
C SER A 563 -9.32 14.15 10.29
N LEU A 564 -8.32 14.22 9.41
CA LEU A 564 -7.44 15.37 9.27
C LEU A 564 -8.13 16.52 8.53
N ALA A 565 -7.80 17.76 8.88
CA ALA A 565 -8.24 18.92 8.09
C ALA A 565 -7.77 18.80 6.63
N GLY A 566 -8.62 19.22 5.67
CA GLY A 566 -8.35 19.08 4.24
C GLY A 566 -8.53 17.66 3.67
N SER A 567 -9.06 16.72 4.46
CA SER A 567 -9.44 15.38 3.97
C SER A 567 -10.90 15.30 3.54
N TYR A 568 -11.22 14.34 2.66
CA TYR A 568 -12.61 14.03 2.33
C TYR A 568 -13.39 13.55 3.57
N GLU A 569 -12.76 12.78 4.45
CA GLU A 569 -13.37 12.31 5.69
C GLU A 569 -13.77 13.48 6.61
N LYS A 570 -12.95 14.54 6.68
CA LYS A 570 -13.29 15.74 7.46
C LYS A 570 -14.43 16.52 6.80
N LEU A 571 -14.43 16.64 5.48
CA LEU A 571 -15.51 17.27 4.74
C LEU A 571 -16.85 16.53 4.96
N PHE A 572 -16.83 15.20 4.96
CA PHE A 572 -18.01 14.37 5.20
C PHE A 572 -18.47 14.41 6.65
N HIS A 573 -17.55 14.41 7.62
CA HIS A 573 -17.88 14.66 9.03
C HIS A 573 -18.60 15.99 9.22
N ASP A 574 -18.14 17.06 8.55
CA ASP A 574 -18.70 18.41 8.65
C ASP A 574 -20.11 18.55 8.04
N THR A 575 -20.59 17.55 7.32
CA THR A 575 -22.00 17.48 6.90
C THR A 575 -22.95 17.30 8.08
N THR A 576 -22.45 16.84 9.23
CA THR A 576 -23.19 16.43 10.44
C THR A 576 -24.16 15.26 10.24
N ILE A 577 -24.06 14.56 9.11
CA ILE A 577 -24.87 13.38 8.82
C ILE A 577 -24.06 12.14 9.19
N ALA A 578 -24.64 11.32 10.07
CA ALA A 578 -23.97 10.13 10.58
C ALA A 578 -23.66 9.12 9.48
N ASN A 579 -24.64 8.75 8.65
CA ASN A 579 -24.44 7.79 7.58
C ASN A 579 -25.18 8.20 6.31
N PHE A 580 -24.52 8.05 5.16
CA PHE A 580 -25.14 8.35 3.87
C PHE A 580 -24.47 7.61 2.71
N ILE A 581 -25.20 7.51 1.60
CA ILE A 581 -24.68 7.16 0.28
C ILE A 581 -24.62 8.46 -0.54
N LEU A 582 -23.47 8.74 -1.15
CA LEU A 582 -23.26 9.91 -1.99
C LEU A 582 -22.96 9.44 -3.43
N PRO A 583 -23.86 9.72 -4.39
CA PRO A 583 -23.56 9.55 -5.79
C PRO A 583 -22.42 10.50 -6.18
N LEU A 584 -21.38 9.96 -6.82
CA LEU A 584 -20.26 10.74 -7.37
C LEU A 584 -20.36 10.89 -8.88
N ARG A 585 -21.48 10.46 -9.44
CA ARG A 585 -21.91 10.71 -10.82
C ARG A 585 -23.34 11.23 -10.81
N SER A 586 -23.84 11.54 -12.01
CA SER A 586 -25.25 11.92 -12.21
C SER A 586 -26.18 10.93 -11.48
N PRO A 587 -27.20 11.41 -10.73
CA PRO A 587 -27.78 12.76 -10.75
C PRO A 587 -27.34 13.69 -9.60
N VAL A 588 -26.08 13.70 -9.17
CA VAL A 588 -25.62 14.68 -8.16
C VAL A 588 -25.45 16.10 -8.78
N PRO A 589 -25.75 17.21 -8.06
CA PRO A 589 -25.59 18.57 -8.59
C PRO A 589 -24.15 18.88 -9.03
N ASP A 590 -23.99 19.62 -10.12
CA ASP A 590 -22.69 19.96 -10.70
C ASP A 590 -21.78 20.68 -9.68
N GLU A 591 -22.33 21.53 -8.81
CA GLU A 591 -21.52 22.24 -7.81
C GLU A 591 -20.98 21.33 -6.71
N VAL A 592 -21.65 20.20 -6.44
CA VAL A 592 -21.12 19.17 -5.53
C VAL A 592 -19.96 18.44 -6.22
N LEU A 593 -20.11 18.07 -7.50
CA LEU A 593 -19.03 17.44 -8.27
C LEU A 593 -17.82 18.34 -8.41
N GLU A 594 -18.01 19.61 -8.75
CA GLU A 594 -16.94 20.60 -8.87
C GLU A 594 -16.20 20.77 -7.54
N GLY A 595 -16.93 20.91 -6.42
CA GLY A 595 -16.33 21.03 -5.09
C GLY A 595 -15.56 19.78 -4.66
N LEU A 596 -16.05 18.59 -4.99
CA LEU A 596 -15.37 17.32 -4.71
C LEU A 596 -14.21 17.02 -5.67
N SER A 597 -14.13 17.69 -6.82
CA SER A 597 -13.07 17.54 -7.83
C SER A 597 -11.79 18.32 -7.49
N THR A 598 -11.67 18.86 -6.28
CA THR A 598 -10.38 19.32 -5.74
C THR A 598 -9.67 18.16 -5.05
N GLU A 599 -8.38 18.02 -5.33
CA GLU A 599 -7.52 17.02 -4.71
C GLU A 599 -7.47 17.22 -3.19
N ARG A 600 -7.71 16.14 -2.45
CA ARG A 600 -7.75 16.12 -0.98
C ARG A 600 -7.17 14.82 -0.45
N LEU A 601 -6.83 14.85 0.84
CA LEU A 601 -6.42 13.65 1.56
C LEU A 601 -7.59 12.67 1.65
N GLU A 602 -7.32 11.39 1.42
CA GLU A 602 -8.21 10.25 1.64
C GLU A 602 -7.51 9.23 2.54
N ARG A 603 -8.25 8.67 3.51
CA ARG A 603 -7.74 7.71 4.48
C ARG A 603 -7.75 6.29 3.92
N ALA A 604 -6.67 5.55 4.17
CA ALA A 604 -6.51 4.13 3.90
C ALA A 604 -5.81 3.41 5.05
N ILE A 605 -6.54 2.55 5.77
CA ILE A 605 -6.01 1.75 6.87
C ILE A 605 -6.05 0.27 6.49
N GLY A 606 -4.90 -0.28 6.10
CA GLY A 606 -4.78 -1.71 5.81
C GLY A 606 -4.82 -2.59 7.08
N VAL A 607 -4.15 -3.74 6.99
CA VAL A 607 -4.06 -4.72 8.10
C VAL A 607 -3.22 -4.20 9.26
N LEU A 608 -2.40 -3.18 8.99
CA LEU A 608 -1.61 -2.42 9.94
C LEU A 608 -2.22 -1.05 10.16
N TYR A 609 -2.21 -0.58 11.40
CA TYR A 609 -2.61 0.79 11.72
C TYR A 609 -1.65 1.43 12.73
N ARG A 610 -1.06 2.56 12.35
CA ARG A 610 -0.09 3.33 13.13
C ARG A 610 -0.60 4.77 13.34
N PRO A 611 -1.38 5.01 14.42
CA PRO A 611 -1.97 6.34 14.69
C PRO A 611 -0.95 7.47 14.80
N ALA A 612 0.26 7.18 15.32
CA ALA A 612 1.31 8.19 15.52
C ALA A 612 1.81 8.80 14.20
N THR A 613 1.75 8.03 13.10
CA THR A 613 2.26 8.40 11.77
C THR A 613 1.15 8.43 10.72
N GLU A 614 -0.11 8.64 11.12
CA GLU A 614 -1.28 8.40 10.27
C GLU A 614 -1.25 9.19 8.96
N LEU A 615 -0.88 10.47 8.99
CA LEU A 615 -0.76 11.30 7.78
C LEU A 615 0.20 10.68 6.75
N GLN A 616 1.32 10.12 7.21
CA GLN A 616 2.36 9.57 6.34
C GLN A 616 2.05 8.14 5.89
N SER A 617 1.40 7.35 6.75
CA SER A 617 1.23 5.90 6.56
C SER A 617 -0.17 5.48 6.10
N HIS A 618 -1.17 6.33 6.28
CA HIS A 618 -2.59 6.00 6.11
C HIS A 618 -3.40 7.08 5.40
N TYR A 619 -2.76 8.08 4.82
CA TYR A 619 -3.43 9.07 3.96
C TYR A 619 -2.68 9.24 2.65
N PHE A 620 -3.43 9.48 1.58
CA PHE A 620 -2.92 9.82 0.24
C PHE A 620 -3.82 10.85 -0.43
N GLN A 621 -3.29 11.62 -1.38
CA GLN A 621 -4.08 12.54 -2.18
C GLN A 621 -4.92 11.80 -3.23
N ALA A 622 -6.17 12.22 -3.36
CA ALA A 622 -7.12 11.64 -4.28
C ALA A 622 -8.08 12.69 -4.86
N LEU A 623 -8.68 12.35 -6.01
CA LEU A 623 -9.79 13.05 -6.66
C LEU A 623 -11.02 12.14 -6.63
N LEU A 624 -11.82 12.25 -5.55
CA LEU A 624 -12.87 11.29 -5.22
C LEU A 624 -13.86 11.01 -6.36
N PRO A 625 -14.43 12.01 -7.09
CA PRO A 625 -15.39 11.73 -8.16
C PRO A 625 -14.78 11.06 -9.41
N ARG A 626 -13.45 11.04 -9.53
CA ARG A 626 -12.74 10.31 -10.59
C ARG A 626 -12.36 8.90 -10.14
N GLN A 627 -12.16 8.73 -8.84
CA GLN A 627 -11.79 7.47 -8.23
C GLN A 627 -12.97 6.51 -8.10
N PHE A 628 -14.14 7.01 -7.68
CA PHE A 628 -15.34 6.21 -7.42
C PHE A 628 -16.57 6.74 -8.13
N ASP A 629 -17.59 5.88 -8.27
CA ASP A 629 -18.91 6.21 -8.81
C ASP A 629 -19.91 6.54 -7.70
N GLU A 630 -19.73 5.88 -6.56
CA GLU A 630 -20.54 6.02 -5.36
C GLU A 630 -19.61 6.04 -4.14
N TYR A 631 -19.99 6.76 -3.09
CA TYR A 631 -19.26 6.76 -1.84
C TYR A 631 -20.20 6.54 -0.66
N ILE A 632 -19.86 5.61 0.22
CA ILE A 632 -20.65 5.26 1.39
C ILE A 632 -19.92 5.72 2.65
N TRP A 633 -20.61 6.54 3.44
CA TRP A 633 -20.04 7.18 4.62
C TRP A 633 -20.65 6.63 5.90
N PHE A 634 -19.77 6.39 6.88
CA PHE A 634 -20.11 6.11 8.27
C PHE A 634 -19.27 6.98 9.19
N ASP A 635 -19.89 7.92 9.90
CA ASP A 635 -19.16 8.87 10.74
C ASP A 635 -18.37 8.16 11.87
N GLN A 636 -19.01 7.18 12.51
CA GLN A 636 -18.42 6.37 13.57
C GLN A 636 -18.54 4.90 13.23
N THR A 637 -17.45 4.16 13.44
CA THR A 637 -17.36 2.73 13.11
C THR A 637 -16.82 1.88 14.27
N ARG A 638 -16.93 0.56 14.15
CA ARG A 638 -16.47 -0.41 15.15
C ARG A 638 -15.58 -1.48 14.53
N ALA A 639 -14.65 -1.98 15.34
CA ALA A 639 -13.82 -3.11 14.95
C ALA A 639 -14.67 -4.37 14.68
N VAL A 640 -14.28 -5.15 13.67
CA VAL A 640 -14.85 -6.49 13.42
C VAL A 640 -14.65 -7.41 14.62
N THR A 641 -15.50 -8.41 14.77
CA THR A 641 -15.33 -9.43 15.81
C THR A 641 -14.66 -10.69 15.23
N PRO A 642 -13.40 -10.99 15.57
CA PRO A 642 -12.69 -12.15 15.02
C PRO A 642 -13.28 -13.46 15.54
N LEU A 643 -13.13 -14.54 14.76
CA LEU A 643 -13.42 -15.90 15.23
C LEU A 643 -12.14 -16.53 15.82
N PRO A 644 -12.21 -17.28 16.94
CA PRO A 644 -11.04 -17.90 17.55
C PRO A 644 -10.32 -18.90 16.63
N THR A 645 -9.03 -19.12 16.90
CA THR A 645 -8.13 -20.00 16.12
C THR A 645 -7.73 -21.28 16.88
N GLU A 646 -8.17 -21.47 18.13
CA GLU A 646 -7.78 -22.64 18.95
C GLU A 646 -8.58 -23.89 18.57
N THR A 647 -7.85 -24.98 18.25
CA THR A 647 -8.37 -26.34 18.02
C THR A 647 -9.04 -26.92 19.25
N ILE A 648 -10.32 -27.30 19.16
CA ILE A 648 -11.01 -28.10 20.19
C ILE A 648 -10.92 -29.60 19.80
N GLU A 649 -10.21 -30.41 20.59
CA GLU A 649 -10.16 -31.86 20.40
C GLU A 649 -11.52 -32.52 20.76
N GLY A 650 -12.07 -33.32 19.85
CA GLY A 650 -13.11 -34.31 20.19
C GLY A 650 -14.51 -34.13 19.60
N LEU A 651 -14.74 -33.18 18.68
CA LEU A 651 -16.02 -33.02 17.98
C LEU A 651 -15.85 -33.07 16.44
N PRO A 652 -16.81 -33.61 15.67
CA PRO A 652 -16.82 -33.46 14.21
C PRO A 652 -17.38 -32.07 13.85
N GLU A 653 -16.63 -31.01 14.15
CA GLU A 653 -17.07 -29.60 14.15
C GLU A 653 -15.87 -28.73 13.69
N THR A 654 -15.89 -27.68 12.87
CA THR A 654 -16.92 -26.81 12.24
C THR A 654 -16.44 -26.30 10.85
N TYR A 655 -17.05 -26.68 9.73
CA TYR A 655 -16.67 -26.19 8.39
C TYR A 655 -17.43 -24.88 8.04
N PRO A 656 -16.89 -23.90 7.27
CA PRO A 656 -15.63 -23.88 6.52
C PRO A 656 -14.41 -23.30 7.27
N PHE A 657 -14.62 -22.59 8.38
CA PHE A 657 -13.55 -21.90 9.12
C PHE A 657 -12.84 -22.77 10.17
N GLY A 658 -13.44 -23.83 10.70
CA GLY A 658 -12.82 -24.74 11.67
C GLY A 658 -12.52 -24.09 13.01
N LEU A 659 -13.54 -23.87 13.84
CA LEU A 659 -13.50 -24.08 15.30
C LEU A 659 -13.46 -25.57 15.62
#